data_AF-A0ABD1CPQ1-F1
#
_entry.id   AF-A0ABD1CPQ1-F1
#
_cell.length_a   1.000
_cell.length_b   1.000
_cell.length_c   1.000
_cell.angle_alpha   90.00
_cell.angle_beta   90.00
_cell.angle_gamma   90.00
#
_symmetry.space_group_name_H-M   'P 1'
#
loop_
_entity.id
_entity.type
_entity.pdbx_description
1 polymer ?
#
loop_
_entity_poly.entity_id
_entity_poly.type
_entity_poly.pdbx_seq_one_letter_code
_entity_poly.pdbx_strand_id
1 'polypeptide(L)'
;MHSRILMLFWRKKLLLFATCLLFLVALWFWGFLYTTHVSDGGKIVSVKELMMGGGGGASHRESLLQRLGFYEEDEEGGAAAGVRFVKPTGSLAMRNKGKFYNEWEAILQDRDEGPHSSRQEVKRKTAEELRAAAEKQNHYEHELKKMGVPVIAGLGPGGHPPPVQRLVHLDLKGAPPKISYLKRLMPIMKTLGATGILLEYEDMFPYSGPLASIAAKNAYSKDDVQEILQTAFALGLTVIPLVQTFGHLEFVLKLQEFQHLREVDDAPQALCPSQNSSMVLLEELLDQVIECHTPPHNVNLLHKEDLAKLTPKLTHIHIGCDEVFQIAQCNRCKNRLKDTLFLDHVYNVVTMIHKKWPHLKVIIWDDMLRHISLETLQASGIGKLVEPMIWVYAEDIYKFIQSSTWDKYSTVFSTAWTASAFKGAHGEALLLPPVRRHLENTLRWLVVMQGEGTRFSNGLQGLALTGWQRYDHFAILCELLPTSLPSLAVCLSTASRGYFDVNPKTNAILSSLTCPEPTSERHAWIELHKDSMLSTFSRCMFPGSVIYRFVLRLMTLMTEAKEYIDEVKQKRGWLTDYNIRHNFTSGTRVDDLLGDDYRLLNSITNLARNAASTLADVYDHWTSGEFIEQRIYPILAELKNLERIGEGLKKRKTWPQRPLPYLKPFEALGIDEKT
;
A
#
# COMPACT_ATOMS: atom_id res chain seq x y z
N MET A 1 12.75 -40.19 1.81
CA MET A 1 11.37 -39.96 1.32
C MET A 1 10.27 -40.76 2.05
N HIS A 2 10.53 -41.91 2.68
CA HIS A 2 9.46 -42.73 3.27
C HIS A 2 8.83 -42.21 4.58
N SER A 3 9.53 -41.41 5.40
CA SER A 3 8.98 -40.87 6.67
C SER A 3 7.89 -39.79 6.48
N ARG A 4 8.02 -38.93 5.46
CA ARG A 4 7.05 -37.85 5.21
C ARG A 4 5.72 -38.35 4.64
N ILE A 5 5.74 -39.43 3.85
CA ILE A 5 4.54 -40.07 3.33
C ILE A 5 3.78 -40.76 4.46
N LEU A 6 4.48 -41.44 5.38
CA LEU A 6 3.86 -42.09 6.54
C LEU A 6 3.15 -41.07 7.46
N MET A 7 3.77 -39.91 7.71
CA MET A 7 3.16 -38.85 8.52
C MET A 7 1.92 -38.21 7.86
N LEU A 8 1.90 -38.08 6.53
CA LEU A 8 0.72 -37.58 5.81
C LEU A 8 -0.45 -38.57 5.88
N PHE A 9 -0.18 -39.87 5.77
CA PHE A 9 -1.20 -40.91 5.96
C PHE A 9 -1.73 -40.94 7.40
N TRP A 10 -0.87 -40.76 8.39
CA TRP A 10 -1.27 -40.70 9.80
C TRP A 10 -2.14 -39.47 10.11
N ARG A 11 -1.77 -38.28 9.62
CA ARG A 11 -2.56 -37.06 9.80
C ARG A 11 -3.93 -37.14 9.13
N LYS A 12 -4.02 -37.73 7.93
CA LYS A 12 -5.31 -37.94 7.25
C LYS A 12 -6.20 -38.93 8.01
N LYS A 13 -5.63 -40.01 8.57
CA LYS A 13 -6.39 -40.97 9.40
C LYS A 13 -6.87 -40.33 10.71
N LEU A 14 -6.05 -39.51 11.37
CA LEU A 14 -6.44 -38.81 12.60
C LEU A 14 -7.58 -37.82 12.37
N LEU A 15 -7.53 -37.07 11.25
CA LEU A 15 -8.58 -36.14 10.87
C LEU A 15 -9.90 -36.87 10.60
N LEU A 16 -9.85 -37.99 9.87
CA LEU A 16 -11.03 -38.80 9.59
C LEU A 16 -11.65 -39.38 10.87
N PHE A 17 -10.81 -39.83 11.80
CA PHE A 17 -11.25 -40.34 13.09
C PHE A 17 -11.92 -39.25 13.94
N ALA A 18 -11.35 -38.04 13.97
CA ALA A 18 -11.93 -36.89 14.66
C ALA A 18 -13.27 -36.45 14.05
N THR A 19 -13.39 -36.44 12.72
CA THR A 19 -14.66 -36.11 12.05
C THR A 19 -15.73 -37.17 12.27
N CYS A 20 -15.37 -38.45 12.26
CA CYS A 20 -16.31 -39.53 12.58
C CYS A 20 -16.76 -39.48 14.05
N LEU A 21 -15.85 -39.14 14.98
CA LEU A 21 -16.20 -39.00 16.40
C LEU A 21 -17.17 -37.82 16.62
N LEU A 22 -16.91 -36.66 15.99
CA LEU A 22 -17.83 -35.52 16.04
C LEU A 22 -19.20 -35.84 15.46
N PHE A 23 -19.25 -36.60 14.37
CA PHE A 23 -20.51 -37.03 13.75
C PHE A 23 -21.27 -38.02 14.65
N LEU A 24 -20.58 -38.96 15.29
CA LEU A 24 -21.18 -39.88 16.26
C LEU A 24 -21.68 -39.17 17.51
N VAL A 25 -20.96 -38.18 18.02
CA VAL A 25 -21.40 -37.34 19.15
C VAL A 25 -22.62 -36.51 18.75
N ALA A 26 -22.65 -35.95 17.54
CA ALA A 26 -23.80 -35.23 17.01
C ALA A 26 -25.03 -36.15 16.89
N LEU A 27 -24.87 -37.36 16.35
CA LEU A 27 -25.94 -38.36 16.26
C LEU A 27 -26.42 -38.83 17.64
N TRP A 28 -25.52 -39.02 18.59
CA TRP A 28 -25.86 -39.39 19.97
C TRP A 28 -26.64 -38.26 20.66
N PHE A 29 -26.22 -37.00 20.48
CA PHE A 29 -26.92 -35.83 21.01
C PHE A 29 -28.30 -35.65 20.36
N TRP A 30 -28.41 -35.89 19.06
CA TRP A 30 -29.69 -35.89 18.35
C TRP A 30 -30.61 -37.02 18.82
N GLY A 31 -30.08 -38.23 19.00
CA GLY A 31 -30.81 -39.35 19.59
C GLY A 31 -31.32 -39.01 20.99
N PHE A 32 -30.46 -38.48 21.85
CA PHE A 32 -30.79 -38.06 23.21
C PHE A 32 -31.93 -37.04 23.23
N LEU A 33 -31.88 -36.00 22.39
CA LEU A 33 -32.93 -34.97 22.30
C LEU A 33 -34.31 -35.53 21.91
N TYR A 34 -34.35 -36.59 21.10
CA TYR A 34 -35.60 -37.13 20.55
C TYR A 34 -36.13 -38.36 21.29
N THR A 35 -35.30 -39.12 22.01
CA THR A 35 -35.73 -40.37 22.66
C THR A 35 -35.88 -40.27 24.18
N THR A 36 -35.36 -39.21 24.81
CA THR A 36 -35.48 -39.04 26.27
C THR A 36 -36.67 -38.19 26.65
N HIS A 37 -37.44 -38.68 27.62
CA HIS A 37 -38.57 -37.99 28.22
C HIS A 37 -38.31 -37.76 29.69
N VAL A 38 -38.68 -36.58 30.18
CA VAL A 38 -38.49 -36.16 31.57
C VAL A 38 -39.85 -35.80 32.16
N SER A 39 -40.05 -36.14 33.43
CA SER A 39 -41.26 -35.78 34.18
C SER A 39 -41.08 -34.40 34.79
N ASP A 40 -41.92 -33.45 34.39
CA ASP A 40 -41.99 -32.12 35.00
C ASP A 40 -43.44 -31.85 35.42
N GLY A 41 -43.66 -31.58 36.72
CA GLY A 41 -44.98 -31.26 37.27
C GLY A 41 -46.08 -32.30 37.02
N GLY A 42 -45.74 -33.58 36.85
CA GLY A 42 -46.71 -34.68 36.69
C GLY A 42 -47.12 -35.02 35.25
N LYS A 43 -46.48 -34.43 34.23
CA LYS A 43 -46.62 -34.85 32.82
C LYS A 43 -45.28 -35.24 32.22
N ILE A 44 -45.30 -36.23 31.33
CA ILE A 44 -44.13 -36.74 30.60
C ILE A 44 -43.94 -35.88 29.33
N VAL A 45 -42.81 -35.18 29.22
CA VAL A 45 -42.51 -34.24 28.11
C VAL A 45 -41.17 -34.62 27.46
N SER A 46 -41.03 -34.45 26.14
CA SER A 46 -39.76 -34.72 25.45
C SER A 46 -38.72 -33.64 25.73
N VAL A 47 -37.43 -34.02 25.81
CA VAL A 47 -36.33 -33.05 26.05
C VAL A 47 -36.24 -32.00 24.93
N LYS A 48 -36.65 -32.35 23.70
CA LYS A 48 -36.78 -31.42 22.56
C LYS A 48 -37.76 -30.28 22.86
N GLU A 49 -38.94 -30.58 23.39
CA GLU A 49 -39.96 -29.56 23.69
C GLU A 49 -39.53 -28.64 24.82
N LEU A 50 -38.79 -29.17 25.80
CA LEU A 50 -38.23 -28.39 26.90
C LEU A 50 -37.17 -27.37 26.43
N MET A 51 -36.36 -27.74 25.45
CA MET A 51 -35.28 -26.90 24.94
C MET A 51 -35.73 -25.88 23.88
N MET A 52 -36.62 -26.26 22.97
CA MET A 52 -36.97 -25.45 21.79
C MET A 52 -38.38 -24.83 21.82
N GLY A 53 -39.22 -25.16 22.80
CA GLY A 53 -40.59 -24.66 22.90
C GLY A 53 -41.57 -25.40 21.96
N GLY A 54 -42.77 -25.71 22.47
CA GLY A 54 -43.78 -26.47 21.74
C GLY A 54 -44.64 -25.58 20.83
N GLY A 55 -44.68 -25.90 19.53
CA GLY A 55 -45.58 -25.26 18.58
C GLY A 55 -46.98 -25.85 18.64
N GLY A 56 -47.92 -25.15 19.29
CA GLY A 56 -49.36 -25.39 19.18
C GLY A 56 -50.15 -25.20 20.48
N GLY A 57 -51.01 -24.18 20.50
CA GLY A 57 -52.20 -24.13 21.36
C GLY A 57 -52.04 -23.64 22.80
N ALA A 58 -52.40 -22.38 23.03
CA ALA A 58 -52.95 -21.81 24.28
C ALA A 58 -52.39 -22.29 25.63
N SER A 59 -51.12 -22.01 25.92
CA SER A 59 -50.68 -21.36 27.17
C SER A 59 -49.18 -21.04 27.03
N HIS A 60 -48.79 -19.79 27.27
CA HIS A 60 -47.39 -19.34 27.12
C HIS A 60 -46.52 -19.95 28.24
N ARG A 61 -45.59 -20.85 27.89
CA ARG A 61 -44.43 -21.20 28.72
C ARG A 61 -43.16 -20.99 27.89
N GLU A 62 -42.23 -20.21 28.42
CA GLU A 62 -40.95 -19.86 27.78
C GLU A 62 -39.98 -21.05 27.69
N SER A 63 -39.25 -21.15 26.56
CA SER A 63 -38.24 -22.18 26.32
C SER A 63 -36.90 -21.90 27.04
N LEU A 64 -36.09 -22.93 27.27
CA LEU A 64 -34.77 -22.78 27.92
C LEU A 64 -33.79 -21.93 27.09
N LEU A 65 -33.89 -21.96 25.75
CA LEU A 65 -33.05 -21.16 24.85
C LEU A 65 -33.44 -19.67 24.84
N GLN A 66 -34.72 -19.35 25.10
CA GLN A 66 -35.16 -17.98 25.37
C GLN A 66 -34.61 -17.47 26.71
N ARG A 67 -34.59 -18.30 27.75
CA ARG A 67 -33.96 -17.95 29.05
C ARG A 67 -32.46 -17.72 28.96
N LEU A 68 -31.80 -18.23 27.92
CA LEU A 68 -30.36 -18.11 27.70
C LEU A 68 -29.99 -17.07 26.62
N GLY A 69 -30.98 -16.35 26.05
CA GLY A 69 -30.75 -15.13 25.27
C GLY A 69 -30.29 -15.32 23.82
N PHE A 70 -30.71 -16.39 23.12
CA PHE A 70 -30.21 -16.70 21.77
C PHE A 70 -31.11 -16.26 20.58
N TYR A 71 -32.25 -15.60 20.79
CA TYR A 71 -33.09 -15.02 19.72
C TYR A 71 -33.86 -13.77 20.22
N GLU A 72 -33.73 -12.63 19.54
CA GLU A 72 -34.55 -11.41 19.71
C GLU A 72 -35.34 -11.14 18.40
N GLU A 73 -36.66 -10.98 18.51
CA GLU A 73 -37.53 -10.32 17.51
C GLU A 73 -37.73 -8.86 17.92
N ASP A 74 -37.66 -7.96 16.95
CA ASP A 74 -37.84 -6.51 17.09
C ASP A 74 -39.30 -6.14 17.41
N GLU A 75 -39.55 -5.36 18.48
CA GLU A 75 -40.27 -4.07 18.39
C GLU A 75 -40.22 -3.25 19.71
N GLU A 76 -40.11 -1.94 19.50
CA GLU A 76 -40.18 -0.74 20.36
C GLU A 76 -40.32 -0.83 21.90
N GLY A 77 -39.34 -0.23 22.59
CA GLY A 77 -39.64 0.78 23.62
C GLY A 77 -39.32 0.49 25.09
N GLY A 78 -38.10 0.84 25.53
CA GLY A 78 -37.92 1.70 26.72
C GLY A 78 -37.38 1.11 28.05
N ALA A 79 -36.12 1.47 28.34
CA ALA A 79 -35.44 1.63 29.65
C ALA A 79 -35.02 0.34 30.44
N ALA A 80 -33.81 0.17 31.00
CA ALA A 80 -32.73 1.08 31.41
C ALA A 80 -31.35 0.36 31.59
N ALA A 81 -30.28 1.17 31.55
CA ALA A 81 -28.94 1.06 32.19
C ALA A 81 -27.95 -0.08 31.83
N GLY A 82 -26.81 0.29 31.18
CA GLY A 82 -25.56 -0.51 31.15
C GLY A 82 -24.58 -0.26 29.97
N VAL A 83 -23.92 0.90 29.94
CA VAL A 83 -22.73 1.32 29.15
C VAL A 83 -22.86 1.41 27.61
N ARG A 84 -23.03 2.64 27.12
CA ARG A 84 -23.25 3.08 25.73
C ARG A 84 -21.99 3.67 25.09
N PHE A 85 -21.74 3.35 23.81
CA PHE A 85 -21.04 4.24 22.87
C PHE A 85 -22.06 5.14 22.14
N VAL A 86 -21.66 6.39 21.94
CA VAL A 86 -22.50 7.55 21.63
C VAL A 86 -22.79 7.65 20.12
N LYS A 87 -24.08 7.71 19.75
CA LYS A 87 -24.54 8.26 18.47
C LYS A 87 -24.50 9.80 18.56
N PRO A 88 -24.07 10.53 17.52
CA PRO A 88 -24.08 11.99 17.56
C PRO A 88 -25.53 12.50 17.43
N THR A 89 -26.03 13.13 18.49
CA THR A 89 -27.16 14.06 18.42
C THR A 89 -26.67 15.47 18.73
N GLY A 90 -26.68 16.32 17.71
CA GLY A 90 -26.59 17.76 17.81
C GLY A 90 -27.52 18.35 16.76
N SER A 91 -28.78 18.52 17.13
CA SER A 91 -29.76 19.27 16.35
C SER A 91 -29.42 20.75 16.45
N LEU A 92 -29.08 21.37 15.31
CA LEU A 92 -29.38 22.78 15.08
C LEU A 92 -30.19 22.89 13.79
N ALA A 93 -31.45 23.28 14.00
CA ALA A 93 -32.49 23.65 13.05
C ALA A 93 -32.02 24.09 11.65
N MET A 94 -32.42 23.33 10.62
CA MET A 94 -32.68 23.88 9.29
C MET A 94 -34.18 23.75 8.98
N ARG A 95 -34.86 24.86 9.22
CA ARG A 95 -36.23 25.19 8.88
C ARG A 95 -36.35 25.32 7.35
N ASN A 96 -36.88 24.30 6.65
CA ASN A 96 -37.64 24.39 5.38
C ASN A 96 -37.86 23.03 4.71
N LYS A 97 -38.57 22.10 5.36
CA LYS A 97 -39.13 20.89 4.69
C LYS A 97 -40.63 20.69 4.93
N GLY A 98 -41.35 21.75 5.26
CA GLY A 98 -42.80 21.71 5.51
C GLY A 98 -43.69 22.11 4.32
N LYS A 99 -43.13 22.44 3.15
CA LYS A 99 -43.92 22.89 1.99
C LYS A 99 -43.96 21.93 0.79
N PHE A 100 -43.05 20.96 0.72
CA PHE A 100 -43.05 20.00 -0.40
C PHE A 100 -43.86 18.73 -0.12
N TYR A 101 -44.06 18.34 1.15
CA TYR A 101 -44.79 17.09 1.48
C TYR A 101 -46.31 17.26 1.46
N ASN A 102 -46.83 18.47 1.72
CA ASN A 102 -48.28 18.72 1.79
C ASN A 102 -48.93 18.94 0.41
N GLU A 103 -48.15 19.22 -0.64
CA GLU A 103 -48.64 19.27 -2.02
C GLU A 103 -48.79 17.86 -2.63
N TRP A 104 -47.99 16.88 -2.18
CA TRP A 104 -48.09 15.49 -2.65
C TRP A 104 -49.31 14.76 -2.09
N GLU A 105 -49.69 15.00 -0.84
CA GLU A 105 -50.90 14.38 -0.27
C GLU A 105 -52.20 14.96 -0.86
N ALA A 106 -52.21 16.23 -1.27
CA ALA A 106 -53.34 16.83 -1.98
C ALA A 106 -53.49 16.30 -3.42
N ILE A 107 -52.39 15.90 -4.06
CA ILE A 107 -52.41 15.28 -5.41
C ILE A 107 -52.77 13.78 -5.34
N LEU A 108 -52.61 13.14 -4.18
CA LEU A 108 -52.90 11.71 -3.97
C LEU A 108 -54.36 11.42 -3.57
N GLN A 109 -55.16 12.43 -3.20
CA GLN A 109 -56.56 12.24 -2.83
C GLN A 109 -57.57 12.50 -3.97
N ASP A 110 -57.14 12.99 -5.14
CA ASP A 110 -58.05 13.40 -6.23
C ASP A 110 -57.94 12.54 -7.51
N ARG A 111 -57.43 11.30 -7.40
CA ARG A 111 -57.31 10.38 -8.55
C ARG A 111 -57.63 8.91 -8.21
N ASP A 112 -58.70 8.68 -7.45
CA ASP A 112 -59.16 7.34 -7.12
C ASP A 112 -60.15 6.74 -8.15
N GLU A 113 -60.07 7.18 -9.41
CA GLU A 113 -60.77 6.53 -10.54
C GLU A 113 -59.83 6.38 -11.76
N GLY A 114 -59.01 5.31 -11.76
CA GLY A 114 -58.13 4.92 -12.87
C GLY A 114 -57.32 3.63 -12.57
N PRO A 115 -56.99 2.78 -13.56
CA PRO A 115 -57.00 1.32 -13.39
C PRO A 115 -55.82 0.77 -12.56
N HIS A 116 -56.15 -0.13 -11.61
CA HIS A 116 -55.24 -0.96 -10.80
C HIS A 116 -54.10 -1.65 -11.59
N SER A 117 -54.27 -1.83 -12.90
CA SER A 117 -53.27 -2.37 -13.83
C SER A 117 -51.95 -1.59 -13.85
N SER A 118 -52.02 -0.25 -13.86
CA SER A 118 -50.83 0.62 -14.04
C SER A 118 -49.85 0.56 -12.87
N ARG A 119 -50.35 0.42 -11.63
CA ARG A 119 -49.54 0.38 -10.41
C ARG A 119 -48.87 -0.99 -10.20
N GLN A 120 -49.51 -2.07 -10.67
CA GLN A 120 -48.91 -3.42 -10.71
C GLN A 120 -47.83 -3.52 -11.79
N GLU A 121 -48.05 -2.90 -12.95
CA GLU A 121 -47.10 -2.90 -14.05
C GLU A 121 -45.80 -2.14 -13.71
N VAL A 122 -45.92 -0.97 -13.06
CA VAL A 122 -44.75 -0.22 -12.55
C VAL A 122 -43.98 -1.02 -11.50
N LYS A 123 -44.66 -1.67 -10.54
CA LYS A 123 -44.01 -2.54 -9.54
C LYS A 123 -43.30 -3.73 -10.19
N ARG A 124 -43.90 -4.34 -11.23
CA ARG A 124 -43.30 -5.46 -11.97
C ARG A 124 -42.04 -5.01 -12.72
N LYS A 125 -42.09 -3.84 -13.37
CA LYS A 125 -40.95 -3.27 -14.09
C LYS A 125 -39.78 -2.93 -13.15
N THR A 126 -40.06 -2.34 -11.99
CA THR A 126 -39.03 -2.07 -10.96
C THR A 126 -38.43 -3.36 -10.40
N ALA A 127 -39.24 -4.42 -10.22
CA ALA A 127 -38.75 -5.72 -9.78
C ALA A 127 -37.86 -6.41 -10.84
N GLU A 128 -38.21 -6.29 -12.12
CA GLU A 128 -37.39 -6.78 -13.24
C GLU A 128 -36.05 -6.02 -13.34
N GLU A 129 -36.06 -4.69 -13.17
CA GLU A 129 -34.86 -3.86 -13.15
C GLU A 129 -33.92 -4.20 -11.97
N LEU A 130 -34.48 -4.38 -10.77
CA LEU A 130 -33.72 -4.80 -9.59
C LEU A 130 -33.10 -6.20 -9.77
N ARG A 131 -33.84 -7.13 -10.36
CA ARG A 131 -33.34 -8.47 -10.67
C ARG A 131 -32.20 -8.43 -11.70
N ALA A 132 -32.35 -7.65 -12.77
CA ALA A 132 -31.30 -7.48 -13.77
C ALA A 132 -30.04 -6.83 -13.19
N ALA A 133 -30.18 -5.85 -12.29
CA ALA A 133 -29.06 -5.25 -11.58
C ALA A 133 -28.35 -6.25 -10.66
N ALA A 134 -29.10 -7.08 -9.92
CA ALA A 134 -28.56 -8.13 -9.08
C ALA A 134 -27.82 -9.22 -9.90
N GLU A 135 -28.39 -9.65 -11.03
CA GLU A 135 -27.74 -10.60 -11.94
C GLU A 135 -26.43 -10.01 -12.51
N LYS A 136 -26.43 -8.73 -12.89
CA LYS A 136 -25.22 -8.03 -13.37
C LYS A 136 -24.15 -7.92 -12.27
N GLN A 137 -24.54 -7.61 -11.04
CA GLN A 137 -23.62 -7.55 -9.89
C GLN A 137 -23.06 -8.95 -9.57
N ASN A 138 -23.89 -9.99 -9.58
CA ASN A 138 -23.44 -11.37 -9.37
C ASN A 138 -22.45 -11.82 -10.45
N HIS A 139 -22.71 -11.47 -11.72
CA HIS A 139 -21.78 -11.74 -12.81
C HIS A 139 -20.45 -11.00 -12.63
N TYR A 140 -20.51 -9.71 -12.26
CA TYR A 140 -19.33 -8.91 -11.96
C TYR A 140 -18.47 -9.54 -10.85
N GLU A 141 -19.09 -9.91 -9.73
CA GLU A 141 -18.40 -10.54 -8.61
C GLU A 141 -17.82 -11.92 -8.95
N HIS A 142 -18.49 -12.67 -9.83
CA HIS A 142 -17.97 -13.93 -10.36
C HIS A 142 -16.68 -13.71 -11.16
N GLU A 143 -16.66 -12.72 -12.05
CA GLU A 143 -15.48 -12.38 -12.84
C GLU A 143 -14.31 -11.87 -11.97
N LEU A 144 -14.60 -11.05 -10.95
CA LEU A 144 -13.57 -10.63 -9.98
C LEU A 144 -12.89 -11.83 -9.30
N LYS A 145 -13.69 -12.79 -8.81
CA LYS A 145 -13.18 -14.01 -8.17
C LYS A 145 -12.32 -14.82 -9.13
N LYS A 146 -12.75 -14.97 -10.40
CA LYS A 146 -11.99 -15.65 -11.45
C LYS A 146 -10.62 -14.99 -11.68
N MET A 147 -10.59 -13.66 -11.70
CA MET A 147 -9.37 -12.84 -11.85
C MET A 147 -8.49 -12.80 -10.60
N GLY A 148 -8.95 -13.35 -9.46
CA GLY A 148 -8.23 -13.22 -8.19
C GLY A 148 -8.27 -11.81 -7.59
N VAL A 149 -9.22 -10.98 -8.01
CA VAL A 149 -9.49 -9.66 -7.42
C VAL A 149 -10.45 -9.84 -6.24
N PRO A 150 -10.18 -9.26 -5.07
CA PRO A 150 -11.09 -9.35 -3.93
C PRO A 150 -12.41 -8.64 -4.23
N VAL A 151 -13.52 -9.29 -3.87
CA VAL A 151 -14.85 -8.68 -3.92
C VAL A 151 -15.03 -7.83 -2.66
N ILE A 152 -15.32 -6.54 -2.85
CA ILE A 152 -15.57 -5.59 -1.77
C ILE A 152 -16.99 -5.07 -1.89
N ALA A 153 -17.76 -5.19 -0.81
CA ALA A 153 -19.15 -4.72 -0.76
C ALA A 153 -19.22 -3.21 -1.07
N GLY A 154 -20.23 -2.82 -1.85
CA GLY A 154 -20.46 -1.42 -2.24
C GLY A 154 -19.72 -0.97 -3.51
N LEU A 155 -18.84 -1.79 -4.09
CA LEU A 155 -18.15 -1.48 -5.35
C LEU A 155 -18.72 -2.28 -6.54
N GLY A 156 -18.87 -1.62 -7.69
CA GLY A 156 -19.25 -2.28 -8.94
C GLY A 156 -19.74 -1.35 -10.05
N PRO A 157 -20.15 -1.93 -11.20
CA PRO A 157 -20.63 -1.21 -12.38
C PRO A 157 -22.02 -0.59 -12.15
N GLY A 158 -22.04 0.55 -11.46
CA GLY A 158 -23.25 1.24 -10.96
C GLY A 158 -23.00 1.98 -9.64
N GLY A 159 -21.78 1.89 -9.09
CA GLY A 159 -21.38 2.53 -7.85
C GLY A 159 -21.11 4.04 -7.94
N HIS A 160 -20.59 4.57 -6.83
CA HIS A 160 -20.34 5.99 -6.59
C HIS A 160 -19.28 6.60 -7.53
N PRO A 161 -19.26 7.94 -7.69
CA PRO A 161 -18.30 8.62 -8.55
C PRO A 161 -16.85 8.34 -8.11
N PRO A 162 -15.90 8.30 -9.06
CA PRO A 162 -14.49 8.16 -8.75
C PRO A 162 -13.96 9.38 -7.96
N PRO A 163 -12.83 9.24 -7.24
CA PRO A 163 -12.14 10.37 -6.61
C PRO A 163 -11.91 11.51 -7.61
N VAL A 164 -12.19 12.75 -7.19
CA VAL A 164 -12.07 13.93 -8.08
C VAL A 164 -10.62 14.11 -8.52
N GLN A 165 -9.69 14.16 -7.57
CA GLN A 165 -8.25 14.15 -7.83
C GLN A 165 -7.70 12.73 -7.73
N ARG A 166 -6.82 12.38 -8.67
CA ARG A 166 -6.13 11.09 -8.77
C ARG A 166 -4.67 11.39 -9.07
N LEU A 167 -3.89 11.53 -8.00
CA LEU A 167 -2.48 11.87 -8.09
C LEU A 167 -1.66 10.60 -8.20
N VAL A 168 -0.60 10.64 -9.00
CA VAL A 168 0.45 9.63 -8.98
C VAL A 168 1.67 10.22 -8.31
N HIS A 169 2.15 9.58 -7.25
CA HIS A 169 3.38 9.99 -6.60
C HIS A 169 4.58 9.47 -7.40
N LEU A 170 5.49 10.39 -7.72
CA LEU A 170 6.81 10.05 -8.24
C LEU A 170 7.85 10.46 -7.19
N ASP A 171 8.34 9.47 -6.46
CA ASP A 171 9.51 9.59 -5.60
C ASP A 171 10.75 9.38 -6.47
N LEU A 172 11.57 10.43 -6.58
CA LEU A 172 12.73 10.45 -7.49
C LEU A 172 14.02 10.05 -6.78
N LYS A 173 14.04 9.86 -5.46
CA LYS A 173 15.28 9.71 -4.69
C LYS A 173 16.07 8.45 -5.07
N GLY A 174 17.36 8.65 -5.35
CA GLY A 174 18.34 7.61 -5.64
C GLY A 174 18.18 6.86 -6.98
N ALA A 175 16.97 6.68 -7.51
CA ALA A 175 16.75 6.11 -8.85
C ALA A 175 15.86 7.02 -9.71
N PRO A 176 16.34 8.22 -10.06
CA PRO A 176 15.62 9.17 -10.91
C PRO A 176 15.50 8.65 -12.35
N PRO A 177 14.28 8.55 -12.92
CA PRO A 177 14.13 8.20 -14.33
C PRO A 177 14.59 9.33 -15.25
N LYS A 178 15.15 8.98 -16.41
CA LYS A 178 15.47 9.95 -17.47
C LYS A 178 14.23 10.71 -17.93
N ILE A 179 14.42 11.95 -18.33
CA ILE A 179 13.34 12.81 -18.87
C ILE A 179 12.64 12.15 -20.07
N SER A 180 13.41 11.49 -20.94
CA SER A 180 12.88 10.73 -22.07
C SER A 180 11.96 9.57 -21.67
N TYR A 181 12.16 8.99 -20.48
CA TYR A 181 11.24 8.00 -19.93
C TYR A 181 9.98 8.66 -19.36
N LEU A 182 10.13 9.72 -18.56
CA LEU A 182 9.00 10.45 -17.98
C LEU A 182 8.05 10.98 -19.06
N LYS A 183 8.57 11.50 -20.18
CA LYS A 183 7.78 11.93 -21.35
C LYS A 183 6.94 10.82 -21.99
N ARG A 184 7.37 9.55 -21.89
CA ARG A 184 6.58 8.40 -22.36
C ARG A 184 5.61 7.90 -21.29
N LEU A 185 5.96 8.06 -20.01
CA LEU A 185 5.15 7.61 -18.88
C LEU A 185 3.93 8.51 -18.61
N MET A 186 4.10 9.84 -18.61
CA MET A 186 2.99 10.76 -18.26
C MET A 186 1.77 10.64 -19.19
N PRO A 187 1.89 10.44 -20.51
CA PRO A 187 0.74 10.16 -21.38
C PRO A 187 -0.01 8.89 -20.96
N ILE A 188 0.72 7.82 -20.60
CA ILE A 188 0.12 6.57 -20.11
C ILE A 188 -0.66 6.84 -18.81
N MET A 189 -0.07 7.58 -17.86
CA MET A 189 -0.74 7.99 -16.63
C MET A 189 -2.03 8.77 -16.91
N LYS A 190 -1.99 9.72 -17.86
CA LYS A 190 -3.16 10.50 -18.27
C LYS A 190 -4.27 9.61 -18.86
N THR A 191 -3.92 8.70 -19.76
CA THR A 191 -4.87 7.74 -20.37
C THR A 191 -5.50 6.82 -19.33
N LEU A 192 -4.74 6.41 -18.31
CA LEU A 192 -5.23 5.61 -17.19
C LEU A 192 -6.09 6.40 -16.20
N GLY A 193 -6.12 7.74 -16.32
CA GLY A 193 -7.03 8.63 -15.61
C GLY A 193 -6.40 9.54 -14.56
N ALA A 194 -5.07 9.68 -14.51
CA ALA A 194 -4.42 10.63 -13.59
C ALA A 194 -4.90 12.07 -13.83
N THR A 195 -5.10 12.82 -12.74
CA THR A 195 -5.36 14.26 -12.79
C THR A 195 -4.13 15.08 -12.47
N GLY A 196 -3.15 14.50 -11.80
CA GLY A 196 -1.93 15.18 -11.42
C GLY A 196 -0.84 14.26 -10.92
N ILE A 197 0.27 14.87 -10.56
CA ILE A 197 1.51 14.25 -10.09
C ILE A 197 1.84 14.87 -8.72
N LEU A 198 2.04 14.03 -7.72
CA LEU A 198 2.72 14.40 -6.49
C LEU A 198 4.21 14.13 -6.73
N LEU A 199 5.06 15.14 -6.62
CA LEU A 199 6.45 15.06 -7.10
C LEU A 199 7.43 15.32 -5.97
N GLU A 200 8.13 14.27 -5.54
CA GLU A 200 9.11 14.32 -4.47
C GLU A 200 10.51 14.18 -5.06
N TYR A 201 11.36 15.18 -4.83
CA TYR A 201 12.71 15.24 -5.38
C TYR A 201 13.80 14.84 -4.39
N GLU A 202 13.72 15.31 -3.15
CA GLU A 202 14.83 15.27 -2.18
C GLU A 202 16.16 15.76 -2.82
N ASP A 203 17.26 15.00 -2.72
CA ASP A 203 18.56 15.37 -3.29
C ASP A 203 18.63 15.28 -4.83
N MET A 204 17.56 14.85 -5.50
CA MET A 204 17.47 14.90 -6.96
C MET A 204 17.08 16.28 -7.51
N PHE A 205 16.72 17.22 -6.65
CA PHE A 205 16.48 18.60 -7.05
C PHE A 205 17.82 19.36 -7.27
N PRO A 206 17.93 20.23 -8.29
CA PRO A 206 19.12 21.07 -8.54
C PRO A 206 19.25 22.22 -7.53
N TYR A 207 19.43 21.89 -6.25
CA TYR A 207 19.73 22.90 -5.24
C TYR A 207 21.00 23.68 -5.59
N SER A 208 20.96 24.98 -5.32
CA SER A 208 22.04 25.90 -5.69
C SER A 208 22.39 26.83 -4.52
N GLY A 209 23.49 27.58 -4.67
CA GLY A 209 23.93 28.52 -3.63
C GLY A 209 24.30 27.80 -2.33
N PRO A 210 23.82 28.25 -1.16
CA PRO A 210 24.11 27.61 0.14
C PRO A 210 23.68 26.15 0.24
N LEU A 211 22.75 25.70 -0.60
CA LEU A 211 22.24 24.33 -0.61
C LEU A 211 22.88 23.44 -1.68
N ALA A 212 23.89 23.94 -2.41
CA ALA A 212 24.50 23.20 -3.52
C ALA A 212 25.11 21.85 -3.10
N SER A 213 25.54 21.70 -1.85
CA SER A 213 26.08 20.44 -1.31
C SER A 213 25.01 19.35 -1.12
N ILE A 214 23.73 19.71 -1.07
CA ILE A 214 22.59 18.78 -0.94
C ILE A 214 22.33 18.05 -2.25
N ALA A 215 22.45 18.73 -3.38
CA ALA A 215 22.15 18.14 -4.69
C ALA A 215 23.06 16.93 -4.98
N ALA A 216 22.45 15.81 -5.32
CA ALA A 216 23.16 14.63 -5.77
C ALA A 216 24.00 14.96 -7.01
N LYS A 217 25.13 14.28 -7.19
CA LYS A 217 26.03 14.53 -8.34
C LYS A 217 25.38 14.20 -9.69
N ASN A 218 24.32 13.40 -9.67
CA ASN A 218 23.50 13.07 -10.82
C ASN A 218 22.10 13.70 -10.73
N ALA A 219 21.91 14.74 -9.90
CA ALA A 219 20.67 15.49 -9.79
C ALA A 219 20.17 15.98 -11.16
N TYR A 220 18.86 16.17 -11.31
CA TYR A 220 18.31 16.83 -12.49
C TYR A 220 18.87 18.25 -12.59
N SER A 221 19.05 18.76 -13.80
CA SER A 221 19.30 20.19 -13.99
C SER A 221 18.01 21.02 -13.84
N LYS A 222 18.13 22.34 -13.74
CA LYS A 222 16.95 23.23 -13.73
C LYS A 222 16.13 23.09 -15.02
N ASP A 223 16.80 22.93 -16.16
CA ASP A 223 16.15 22.73 -17.46
C ASP A 223 15.39 21.39 -17.50
N ASP A 224 15.98 20.32 -16.95
CA ASP A 224 15.31 19.02 -16.82
C ASP A 224 14.02 19.13 -16.00
N VAL A 225 14.07 19.81 -14.85
CA VAL A 225 12.88 20.05 -14.01
C VAL A 225 11.83 20.84 -14.79
N GLN A 226 12.24 21.89 -15.52
CA GLN A 226 11.32 22.68 -16.33
C GLN A 226 10.68 21.85 -17.45
N GLU A 227 11.43 20.94 -18.07
CA GLU A 227 10.94 20.03 -19.10
C GLU A 227 9.93 18.99 -18.55
N ILE A 228 10.17 18.47 -17.33
CA ILE A 228 9.20 17.62 -16.61
C ILE A 228 7.88 18.37 -16.39
N LEU A 229 7.97 19.58 -15.86
CA LEU A 229 6.80 20.42 -15.56
C LEU A 229 6.03 20.75 -16.84
N GLN A 230 6.71 21.24 -17.88
CA GLN A 230 6.09 21.54 -19.17
C GLN A 230 5.38 20.32 -19.77
N THR A 231 5.98 19.13 -19.66
CA THR A 231 5.36 17.88 -20.14
C THR A 231 4.08 17.56 -19.39
N ALA A 232 4.09 17.64 -18.06
CA ALA A 232 2.90 17.40 -17.24
C ALA A 232 1.78 18.40 -17.56
N PHE A 233 2.15 19.68 -17.70
CA PHE A 233 1.25 20.77 -17.99
C PHE A 233 0.60 20.67 -19.37
N ALA A 234 1.36 20.29 -20.40
CA ALA A 234 0.85 20.05 -21.74
C ALA A 234 -0.20 18.92 -21.78
N LEU A 235 -0.14 17.97 -20.83
CA LEU A 235 -1.12 16.89 -20.66
C LEU A 235 -2.30 17.28 -19.76
N GLY A 236 -2.32 18.51 -19.24
CA GLY A 236 -3.29 18.97 -18.26
C GLY A 236 -3.23 18.15 -16.97
N LEU A 237 -2.03 17.76 -16.54
CA LEU A 237 -1.77 17.18 -15.23
C LEU A 237 -1.33 18.30 -14.27
N THR A 238 -1.97 18.39 -13.11
CA THR A 238 -1.48 19.26 -12.03
C THR A 238 -0.20 18.69 -11.45
N VAL A 239 0.72 19.54 -10.97
CA VAL A 239 1.92 19.09 -10.26
C VAL A 239 1.92 19.71 -8.87
N ILE A 240 2.03 18.86 -7.86
CA ILE A 240 2.15 19.24 -6.45
C ILE A 240 3.56 18.82 -6.01
N PRO A 241 4.49 19.76 -5.77
CA PRO A 241 5.78 19.42 -5.20
C PRO A 241 5.59 18.94 -3.76
N LEU A 242 6.32 17.88 -3.40
CA LEU A 242 6.49 17.39 -2.05
C LEU A 242 7.91 17.72 -1.59
N VAL A 243 8.01 18.53 -0.54
CA VAL A 243 9.28 18.91 0.09
C VAL A 243 9.23 18.46 1.55
N GLN A 244 10.17 17.63 1.98
CA GLN A 244 10.26 17.24 3.38
C GLN A 244 10.73 18.42 4.22
N THR A 245 10.00 18.73 5.31
CA THR A 245 10.29 19.89 6.17
C THR A 245 10.41 19.54 7.65
N PHE A 246 10.34 18.26 8.02
CA PHE A 246 10.52 17.87 9.42
C PHE A 246 11.14 16.49 9.58
N GLY A 247 10.41 15.42 9.28
CA GLY A 247 10.94 14.07 9.11
C GLY A 247 11.53 13.89 7.71
N HIS A 248 12.09 12.71 7.45
CA HIS A 248 12.68 12.32 6.16
C HIS A 248 13.67 13.34 5.58
N LEU A 249 14.45 13.99 6.44
CA LEU A 249 15.47 14.98 6.05
C LEU A 249 16.87 14.37 5.93
N GLU A 250 17.00 13.04 5.85
CA GLU A 250 18.30 12.35 5.78
C GLU A 250 19.12 12.81 4.58
N PHE A 251 18.48 13.17 3.46
CA PHE A 251 19.16 13.68 2.27
C PHE A 251 19.96 14.97 2.53
N VAL A 252 19.52 15.79 3.51
CA VAL A 252 20.22 16.99 3.96
C VAL A 252 21.08 16.68 5.18
N LEU A 253 20.47 16.12 6.22
CA LEU A 253 21.06 16.01 7.54
C LEU A 253 22.15 14.95 7.62
N LYS A 254 22.31 14.05 6.63
CA LYS A 254 23.48 13.16 6.52
C LYS A 254 24.80 13.91 6.31
N LEU A 255 24.75 15.14 5.78
CA LEU A 255 25.93 15.93 5.44
C LEU A 255 26.50 16.63 6.68
N GLN A 256 27.83 16.70 6.74
CA GLN A 256 28.57 17.30 7.87
C GLN A 256 28.14 18.75 8.15
N GLU A 257 27.86 19.53 7.10
CA GLU A 257 27.46 20.93 7.16
C GLU A 257 26.14 21.13 7.93
N PHE A 258 25.22 20.18 7.83
CA PHE A 258 23.87 20.27 8.42
C PHE A 258 23.68 19.38 9.66
N GLN A 259 24.69 18.59 10.06
CA GLN A 259 24.61 17.70 11.23
C GLN A 259 24.15 18.43 12.50
N HIS A 260 24.62 19.66 12.70
CA HIS A 260 24.33 20.49 13.88
C HIS A 260 22.85 20.92 14.00
N LEU A 261 22.01 20.63 12.99
CA LEU A 261 20.58 20.91 12.98
C LEU A 261 19.73 19.73 13.44
N ARG A 262 20.30 18.53 13.65
CA ARG A 262 19.53 17.33 13.99
C ARG A 262 18.85 17.43 15.36
N GLU A 263 17.68 16.81 15.50
CA GLU A 263 17.01 16.66 16.80
C GLU A 263 17.74 15.62 17.68
N VAL A 264 18.31 14.57 17.07
CA VAL A 264 19.17 13.62 17.76
C VAL A 264 20.43 13.42 16.92
N ASP A 265 21.60 13.51 17.56
CA ASP A 265 22.89 13.55 16.85
C ASP A 265 23.13 12.31 15.97
N ASP A 266 22.73 11.12 16.42
CA ASP A 266 22.87 9.85 15.71
C ASP A 266 21.76 9.57 14.70
N ALA A 267 20.69 10.37 14.66
CA ALA A 267 19.55 10.18 13.79
C ALA A 267 19.37 11.37 12.81
N PRO A 268 19.81 11.24 11.54
CA PRO A 268 19.67 12.30 10.53
C PRO A 268 18.25 12.43 9.95
N GLN A 269 17.22 11.85 10.58
CA GLN A 269 15.86 11.82 10.04
C GLN A 269 15.11 13.14 10.25
N ALA A 270 15.34 13.77 11.41
CA ALA A 270 14.59 14.95 11.83
C ALA A 270 15.49 16.09 12.31
N LEU A 271 15.14 17.32 11.93
CA LEU A 271 15.78 18.52 12.44
C LEU A 271 15.22 18.94 13.80
N CYS A 272 15.97 19.75 14.54
CA CYS A 272 15.53 20.41 15.75
C CYS A 272 14.66 21.62 15.38
N PRO A 273 13.34 21.62 15.67
CA PRO A 273 12.45 22.73 15.29
C PRO A 273 12.65 23.97 16.19
N SER A 274 13.35 23.83 17.33
CA SER A 274 13.63 24.93 18.27
C SER A 274 14.94 25.67 17.96
N GLN A 275 15.51 25.45 16.77
CA GLN A 275 16.74 26.09 16.33
C GLN A 275 16.47 26.99 15.12
N ASN A 276 16.81 28.27 15.21
CA ASN A 276 16.50 29.25 14.16
C ASN A 276 17.14 28.90 12.81
N SER A 277 18.35 28.33 12.82
CA SER A 277 19.02 27.90 11.59
C SER A 277 18.29 26.76 10.87
N SER A 278 17.47 25.97 11.58
CA SER A 278 16.57 25.00 10.95
C SER A 278 15.53 25.70 10.08
N MET A 279 14.92 26.79 10.57
CA MET A 279 13.95 27.55 9.77
C MET A 279 14.61 28.23 8.56
N VAL A 280 15.84 28.72 8.69
CA VAL A 280 16.59 29.30 7.55
C VAL A 280 16.84 28.26 6.46
N LEU A 281 17.24 27.03 6.85
CA LEU A 281 17.39 25.92 5.91
C LEU A 281 16.06 25.60 5.20
N LEU A 282 14.97 25.50 5.97
CA LEU A 282 13.65 25.18 5.41
C LEU A 282 13.13 26.27 4.48
N GLU A 283 13.36 27.55 4.81
CA GLU A 283 13.00 28.67 3.94
C GLU A 283 13.69 28.55 2.59
N GLU A 284 14.99 28.29 2.57
CA GLU A 284 15.76 28.16 1.33
C GLU A 284 15.37 26.90 0.52
N LEU A 285 15.10 25.77 1.18
CA LEU A 285 14.62 24.56 0.52
C LEU A 285 13.27 24.79 -0.17
N LEU A 286 12.32 25.41 0.55
CA LEU A 286 10.98 25.68 0.05
C LEU A 286 11.00 26.75 -1.04
N ASP A 287 11.79 27.82 -0.86
CA ASP A 287 11.93 28.88 -1.85
C ASP A 287 12.39 28.34 -3.19
N GLN A 288 13.50 27.59 -3.22
CA GLN A 288 14.04 27.09 -4.49
C GLN A 288 13.07 26.14 -5.20
N VAL A 289 12.37 25.27 -4.47
CA VAL A 289 11.41 24.33 -5.08
C VAL A 289 10.14 25.03 -5.55
N ILE A 290 9.54 25.90 -4.72
CA ILE A 290 8.32 26.64 -5.08
C ILE A 290 8.60 27.56 -6.26
N GLU A 291 9.69 28.33 -6.23
CA GLU A 291 10.05 29.23 -7.33
C GLU A 291 10.24 28.46 -8.65
N CYS A 292 10.85 27.27 -8.60
CA CYS A 292 11.00 26.43 -9.78
C CYS A 292 9.66 25.89 -10.32
N HIS A 293 8.66 25.71 -9.45
CA HIS A 293 7.31 25.26 -9.81
C HIS A 293 6.36 26.42 -10.17
N THR A 294 6.77 27.66 -9.92
CA THR A 294 6.06 28.86 -10.37
C THR A 294 6.73 29.42 -11.62
N PRO A 295 6.13 29.28 -12.81
CA PRO A 295 6.74 29.79 -14.03
C PRO A 295 7.00 31.30 -13.90
N PRO A 296 8.19 31.81 -14.27
CA PRO A 296 8.43 33.25 -14.26
C PRO A 296 7.45 33.95 -15.20
N HIS A 297 6.97 35.13 -14.81
CA HIS A 297 6.02 35.98 -15.53
C HIS A 297 6.46 36.45 -16.95
N ASN A 298 7.54 35.91 -17.51
CA ASN A 298 8.09 36.34 -18.80
C ASN A 298 8.09 35.20 -19.82
N VAL A 299 6.96 35.02 -20.50
CA VAL A 299 6.92 34.41 -21.84
C VAL A 299 6.47 35.50 -22.80
N ASN A 300 7.42 36.24 -23.35
CA ASN A 300 7.22 37.31 -24.33
C ASN A 300 6.75 36.80 -25.72
N LEU A 301 5.99 35.70 -25.79
CA LEU A 301 5.64 35.04 -27.06
C LEU A 301 4.19 34.55 -27.17
N LEU A 302 3.31 34.86 -26.23
CA LEU A 302 1.87 34.55 -26.34
C LEU A 302 1.02 35.69 -25.78
N HIS A 303 -0.18 35.90 -26.33
CA HIS A 303 -1.14 36.85 -25.78
C HIS A 303 -1.46 36.50 -24.31
N LYS A 304 -1.61 37.52 -23.47
CA LYS A 304 -1.81 37.42 -22.01
C LYS A 304 -2.94 36.46 -21.59
N GLU A 305 -3.94 36.31 -22.44
CA GLU A 305 -5.10 35.42 -22.24
C GLU A 305 -4.78 33.94 -22.50
N ASP A 306 -3.95 33.64 -23.51
CA ASP A 306 -3.47 32.29 -23.80
C ASP A 306 -2.47 31.84 -22.74
N LEU A 307 -1.60 32.75 -22.29
CA LEU A 307 -0.65 32.49 -21.22
C LEU A 307 -1.34 32.17 -19.89
N ALA A 308 -2.45 32.84 -19.56
CA ALA A 308 -3.22 32.54 -18.35
C ALA A 308 -3.97 31.20 -18.40
N LYS A 309 -4.30 30.70 -19.60
CA LYS A 309 -4.88 29.36 -19.80
C LYS A 309 -3.83 28.25 -19.85
N LEU A 310 -2.63 28.56 -20.33
CA LEU A 310 -1.52 27.63 -20.55
C LEU A 310 -0.51 27.57 -19.40
N THR A 311 -0.53 28.54 -18.48
CA THR A 311 0.35 28.55 -17.29
C THR A 311 -0.42 27.95 -16.12
N PRO A 312 -0.15 26.68 -15.76
CA PRO A 312 -0.78 26.09 -14.59
C PRO A 312 -0.33 26.83 -13.35
N LYS A 313 -1.31 27.16 -12.53
CA LYS A 313 -1.08 27.79 -11.24
C LYS A 313 -0.73 26.70 -10.25
N LEU A 314 0.41 26.85 -9.59
CA LEU A 314 0.70 26.07 -8.39
C LEU A 314 -0.39 26.40 -7.37
N THR A 315 -1.15 25.39 -6.95
CA THR A 315 -2.29 25.56 -6.03
C THR A 315 -2.02 24.94 -4.67
N HIS A 316 -1.20 23.90 -4.64
CA HIS A 316 -0.88 23.15 -3.44
C HIS A 316 0.63 22.88 -3.39
N ILE A 317 1.15 22.78 -2.17
CA ILE A 317 2.46 22.21 -1.85
C ILE A 317 2.26 21.19 -0.74
N HIS A 318 2.96 20.06 -0.82
CA HIS A 318 3.04 19.08 0.26
C HIS A 318 4.34 19.30 1.03
N ILE A 319 4.30 19.54 2.34
CA ILE A 319 5.50 19.85 3.16
C ILE A 319 5.99 18.66 3.99
N GLY A 320 5.42 17.48 3.75
CA GLY A 320 5.82 16.22 4.40
C GLY A 320 5.28 16.17 5.83
N CYS A 321 6.20 16.23 6.79
CA CYS A 321 5.93 16.20 8.24
C CYS A 321 5.46 14.84 8.78
N ASP A 322 5.82 13.75 8.10
CA ASP A 322 5.61 12.37 8.53
C ASP A 322 6.75 11.84 9.43
N GLU A 323 6.41 10.80 10.22
CA GLU A 323 7.35 9.90 10.90
C GLU A 323 8.42 10.57 11.79
N VAL A 324 8.09 11.69 12.43
CA VAL A 324 8.99 12.45 13.31
C VAL A 324 9.11 11.82 14.71
N PHE A 325 9.46 10.54 14.79
CA PHE A 325 9.39 9.76 16.03
C PHE A 325 10.33 10.24 17.13
N GLN A 326 11.49 10.81 16.74
CA GLN A 326 12.53 11.26 17.66
C GLN A 326 12.35 12.71 18.17
N ILE A 327 11.20 13.34 17.91
CA ILE A 327 10.90 14.71 18.37
C ILE A 327 10.99 14.83 19.92
N ALA A 328 11.43 16.01 20.39
CA ALA A 328 11.53 16.40 21.80
C ALA A 328 12.60 15.64 22.60
N GLN A 329 13.74 15.37 21.99
CA GLN A 329 14.87 14.66 22.62
C GLN A 329 16.12 15.53 22.79
N CYS A 330 16.32 16.55 21.95
CA CYS A 330 17.47 17.43 22.14
C CYS A 330 17.33 18.30 23.39
N ASN A 331 18.44 18.89 23.85
CA ASN A 331 18.46 19.77 25.02
C ASN A 331 17.53 21.00 24.91
N ARG A 332 17.22 21.46 23.68
CA ARG A 332 16.30 22.59 23.43
C ARG A 332 14.84 22.17 23.49
N CYS A 333 14.52 20.98 23.00
CA CYS A 333 13.14 20.51 22.82
C CYS A 333 12.63 19.64 23.98
N LYS A 334 13.52 18.98 24.75
CA LYS A 334 13.15 17.98 25.77
C LYS A 334 12.17 18.43 26.86
N ASN A 335 12.08 19.73 27.12
CA ASN A 335 11.18 20.30 28.13
C ASN A 335 9.86 20.79 27.54
N ARG A 336 9.62 20.61 26.24
CA ARG A 336 8.39 21.00 25.55
C ARG A 336 7.58 19.76 25.19
N LEU A 337 6.26 19.91 25.14
CA LEU A 337 5.35 18.83 24.72
C LEU A 337 5.53 18.54 23.24
N LYS A 338 5.57 17.26 22.86
CA LYS A 338 5.75 16.79 21.47
C LYS A 338 4.70 17.37 20.53
N ASP A 339 3.43 17.25 20.90
CA ASP A 339 2.30 17.75 20.11
C ASP A 339 2.41 19.25 19.86
N THR A 340 2.72 20.04 20.89
CA THR A 340 2.90 21.50 20.76
C THR A 340 4.10 21.83 19.88
N LEU A 341 5.23 21.14 20.04
CA LEU A 341 6.40 21.31 19.18
C LEU A 341 6.08 21.05 17.71
N PHE A 342 5.34 19.98 17.43
CA PHE A 342 4.92 19.64 16.08
C PHE A 342 3.99 20.70 15.48
N LEU A 343 2.95 21.09 16.22
CA LEU A 343 1.97 22.09 15.76
C LEU A 343 2.61 23.46 15.55
N ASP A 344 3.50 23.89 16.44
CA ASP A 344 4.24 25.15 16.31
C ASP A 344 5.18 25.12 15.09
N HIS A 345 5.85 23.99 14.84
CA HIS A 345 6.70 23.82 13.67
C HIS A 345 5.90 23.98 12.38
N VAL A 346 4.78 23.25 12.26
CA VAL A 346 3.87 23.35 11.10
C VAL A 346 3.37 24.78 10.93
N TYR A 347 2.96 25.44 12.02
CA TYR A 347 2.54 26.84 11.99
C TYR A 347 3.63 27.76 11.42
N ASN A 348 4.87 27.62 11.87
CA ASN A 348 5.99 28.45 11.44
C ASN A 348 6.31 28.24 9.96
N VAL A 349 6.33 26.97 9.49
CA VAL A 349 6.59 26.64 8.08
C VAL A 349 5.46 27.17 7.19
N VAL A 350 4.20 26.98 7.57
CA VAL A 350 3.05 27.50 6.78
C VAL A 350 3.07 29.03 6.74
N THR A 351 3.33 29.69 7.86
CA THR A 351 3.41 31.15 7.93
C THR A 351 4.52 31.70 7.03
N MET A 352 5.67 31.02 6.99
CA MET A 352 6.77 31.35 6.10
C MET A 352 6.37 31.21 4.62
N ILE A 353 5.70 30.12 4.24
CA ILE A 353 5.19 29.93 2.87
C ILE A 353 4.19 31.04 2.52
N HIS A 354 3.20 31.29 3.38
CA HIS A 354 2.14 32.27 3.12
C HIS A 354 2.62 33.71 3.09
N LYS A 355 3.76 34.03 3.70
CA LYS A 355 4.40 35.34 3.57
C LYS A 355 4.78 35.67 2.14
N LYS A 356 5.19 34.67 1.34
CA LYS A 356 5.60 34.84 -0.07
C LYS A 356 4.51 34.38 -1.04
N TRP A 357 3.80 33.29 -0.72
CA TRP A 357 2.77 32.68 -1.55
C TRP A 357 1.45 32.46 -0.77
N PRO A 358 0.70 33.53 -0.46
CA PRO A 358 -0.50 33.47 0.38
C PRO A 358 -1.67 32.66 -0.23
N HIS A 359 -1.59 32.32 -1.51
CA HIS A 359 -2.62 31.56 -2.22
C HIS A 359 -2.39 30.04 -2.19
N LEU A 360 -1.21 29.58 -1.76
CA LEU A 360 -0.90 28.15 -1.74
C LEU A 360 -1.60 27.47 -0.56
N LYS A 361 -2.28 26.38 -0.87
CA LYS A 361 -2.75 25.43 0.14
C LYS A 361 -1.61 24.50 0.53
N VAL A 362 -1.49 24.21 1.82
CA VAL A 362 -0.42 23.35 2.33
C VAL A 362 -1.00 21.99 2.71
N ILE A 363 -0.33 20.92 2.28
CA ILE A 363 -0.68 19.54 2.60
C ILE A 363 0.41 18.97 3.52
N ILE A 364 0.00 18.20 4.53
CA ILE A 364 0.91 17.41 5.37
C ILE A 364 0.43 15.96 5.44
N TRP A 365 1.34 15.03 5.70
CA TRP A 365 0.96 13.67 6.08
C TRP A 365 0.27 13.67 7.45
N ASP A 366 -0.71 12.77 7.64
CA ASP A 366 -1.60 12.82 8.80
C ASP A 366 -1.08 12.11 10.05
N ASP A 367 -0.07 11.24 9.94
CA ASP A 367 0.31 10.26 10.96
C ASP A 367 0.68 10.91 12.29
N MET A 368 1.39 12.02 12.25
CA MET A 368 1.75 12.80 13.44
C MET A 368 0.54 13.50 14.09
N LEU A 369 -0.60 13.67 13.41
CA LEU A 369 -1.82 14.25 13.97
C LEU A 369 -2.71 13.23 14.69
N ARG A 370 -2.53 11.93 14.41
CA ARG A 370 -3.44 10.87 14.86
C ARG A 370 -3.55 10.79 16.38
N HIS A 371 -2.46 11.01 17.11
CA HIS A 371 -2.40 10.92 18.58
C HIS A 371 -2.77 12.22 19.31
N ILE A 372 -2.80 13.36 18.60
CA ILE A 372 -3.08 14.68 19.19
C ILE A 372 -4.58 14.79 19.53
N SER A 373 -4.90 15.36 20.70
CA SER A 373 -6.29 15.52 21.14
C SER A 373 -7.09 16.52 20.27
N LEU A 374 -8.41 16.36 20.22
CA LEU A 374 -9.28 17.27 19.46
C LEU A 374 -9.15 18.73 19.95
N GLU A 375 -9.13 18.93 21.26
CA GLU A 375 -9.03 20.24 21.91
C GLU A 375 -7.71 20.93 21.52
N THR A 376 -6.62 20.17 21.50
CA THR A 376 -5.28 20.67 21.15
C THR A 376 -5.22 21.07 19.67
N LEU A 377 -5.77 20.24 18.78
CA LEU A 377 -5.86 20.56 17.35
C LEU A 377 -6.69 21.82 17.10
N GLN A 378 -7.86 21.94 17.74
CA GLN A 378 -8.71 23.13 17.60
C GLN A 378 -8.05 24.38 18.17
N ALA A 379 -7.44 24.29 19.36
CA ALA A 379 -6.75 25.40 20.00
C ALA A 379 -5.56 25.92 19.18
N SER A 380 -4.83 25.02 18.50
CA SER A 380 -3.71 25.41 17.62
C SER A 380 -4.15 26.13 16.34
N GLY A 381 -5.42 25.98 15.93
CA GLY A 381 -5.91 26.54 14.67
C GLY A 381 -5.40 25.84 13.41
N ILE A 382 -4.70 24.71 13.53
CA ILE A 382 -4.08 23.97 12.41
C ILE A 382 -5.05 23.63 11.27
N GLY A 383 -6.33 23.42 11.60
CA GLY A 383 -7.39 23.11 10.63
C GLY A 383 -7.62 24.19 9.56
N LYS A 384 -7.14 25.42 9.78
CA LYS A 384 -7.20 26.52 8.82
C LYS A 384 -5.91 26.67 8.01
N LEU A 385 -4.83 25.99 8.41
CA LEU A 385 -3.49 26.15 7.87
C LEU A 385 -3.14 25.08 6.86
N VAL A 386 -3.56 23.84 7.10
CA VAL A 386 -3.17 22.67 6.31
C VAL A 386 -4.35 21.75 5.99
N GLU A 387 -4.20 20.97 4.92
CA GLU A 387 -5.07 19.85 4.55
C GLU A 387 -4.32 18.54 4.85
N PRO A 388 -4.82 17.63 5.71
CA PRO A 388 -4.12 16.38 6.00
C PRO A 388 -4.27 15.38 4.84
N MET A 389 -3.19 14.68 4.49
CA MET A 389 -3.20 13.52 3.59
C MET A 389 -3.11 12.23 4.38
N ILE A 390 -4.23 11.50 4.41
CA ILE A 390 -4.41 10.33 5.26
C ILE A 390 -3.89 9.09 4.53
N TRP A 391 -2.86 8.46 5.07
CA TRP A 391 -2.17 7.36 4.38
C TRP A 391 -2.20 6.04 5.17
N VAL A 392 -2.58 4.97 4.48
CA VAL A 392 -2.51 3.58 4.98
C VAL A 392 -2.34 2.68 3.77
N TYR A 393 -1.27 1.88 3.77
CA TYR A 393 -0.95 0.98 2.66
C TYR A 393 -1.42 -0.47 2.87
N ALA A 394 -1.87 -0.80 4.09
CA ALA A 394 -2.46 -2.09 4.42
C ALA A 394 -3.90 -2.23 3.90
N GLU A 395 -4.37 -3.46 3.75
CA GLU A 395 -5.72 -3.78 3.25
C GLU A 395 -6.84 -3.40 4.23
N ASP A 396 -6.54 -3.41 5.53
CA ASP A 396 -7.48 -3.03 6.59
C ASP A 396 -7.18 -1.60 7.09
N ILE A 397 -7.81 -0.60 6.46
CA ILE A 397 -7.60 0.82 6.77
C ILE A 397 -8.10 1.17 8.17
N TYR A 398 -9.25 0.63 8.59
CA TYR A 398 -9.89 0.97 9.87
C TYR A 398 -9.12 0.45 11.09
N LYS A 399 -8.27 -0.57 10.89
CA LYS A 399 -7.32 -1.00 11.92
C LYS A 399 -6.33 0.10 12.31
N PHE A 400 -5.94 0.95 11.37
CA PHE A 400 -4.97 2.03 11.58
C PHE A 400 -5.64 3.38 11.82
N ILE A 401 -6.80 3.62 11.18
CA ILE A 401 -7.58 4.86 11.33
C ILE A 401 -8.97 4.52 11.87
N GLN A 402 -9.14 4.66 13.18
CA GLN A 402 -10.40 4.37 13.84
C GLN A 402 -11.49 5.40 13.47
N SER A 403 -12.77 5.02 13.58
CA SER A 403 -13.91 5.94 13.32
C SER A 403 -13.81 7.25 14.11
N SER A 404 -13.33 7.21 15.35
CA SER A 404 -13.13 8.40 16.18
C SER A 404 -12.11 9.39 15.59
N THR A 405 -11.13 8.90 14.81
CA THR A 405 -10.15 9.75 14.13
C THR A 405 -10.81 10.50 12.97
N TRP A 406 -11.72 9.84 12.24
CA TRP A 406 -12.51 10.50 11.19
C TRP A 406 -13.42 11.60 11.75
N ASP A 407 -14.09 11.35 12.88
CA ASP A 407 -14.90 12.37 13.57
C ASP A 407 -14.05 13.56 14.07
N LYS A 408 -12.87 13.26 14.61
CA LYS A 408 -11.91 14.28 15.03
C LYS A 408 -11.45 15.13 13.83
N TYR A 409 -11.05 14.49 12.74
CA TYR A 409 -10.54 15.19 11.56
C TYR A 409 -11.62 16.01 10.87
N SER A 410 -12.84 15.49 10.71
CA SER A 410 -13.94 16.25 10.09
C SER A 410 -14.36 17.47 10.91
N THR A 411 -14.15 17.44 12.23
CA THR A 411 -14.41 18.57 13.13
C THR A 411 -13.33 19.65 13.04
N VAL A 412 -12.09 19.27 12.75
CA VAL A 412 -10.93 20.20 12.69
C VAL A 412 -10.69 20.74 11.29
N PHE A 413 -10.74 19.87 10.27
CA PHE A 413 -10.37 20.16 8.90
C PHE A 413 -11.60 20.17 7.99
N SER A 414 -11.69 21.19 7.13
CA SER A 414 -12.78 21.29 6.14
C SER A 414 -12.71 20.22 5.05
N THR A 415 -11.53 19.66 4.81
CA THR A 415 -11.24 18.67 3.78
C THR A 415 -10.01 17.85 4.17
N ALA A 416 -9.78 16.75 3.48
CA ALA A 416 -8.58 15.93 3.58
C ALA A 416 -8.28 15.25 2.24
N TRP A 417 -7.06 14.76 2.10
CA TRP A 417 -6.61 13.88 1.02
C TRP A 417 -6.50 12.45 1.52
N THR A 418 -6.50 11.48 0.62
CA THR A 418 -6.22 10.08 0.96
C THR A 418 -5.05 9.56 0.13
N ALA A 419 -4.32 8.59 0.66
CA ALA A 419 -3.17 8.00 -0.02
C ALA A 419 -3.15 6.47 0.09
N SER A 420 -3.15 5.84 -1.09
CA SER A 420 -2.86 4.42 -1.31
C SER A 420 -1.43 4.28 -1.84
N ALA A 421 -1.00 3.08 -2.23
CA ALA A 421 0.30 2.83 -2.83
C ALA A 421 0.16 1.90 -4.05
N PHE A 422 1.05 2.07 -5.04
CA PHE A 422 1.21 1.14 -6.15
C PHE A 422 2.56 0.40 -6.15
N LYS A 423 3.55 0.88 -5.38
CA LYS A 423 4.85 0.24 -5.11
C LYS A 423 5.43 0.74 -3.80
N GLY A 424 6.45 0.07 -3.27
CA GLY A 424 7.34 0.59 -2.23
C GLY A 424 6.75 0.59 -0.82
N ALA A 425 5.70 -0.18 -0.56
CA ALA A 425 4.96 -0.16 0.71
C ALA A 425 4.87 -1.51 1.44
N HIS A 426 5.42 -2.58 0.86
CA HIS A 426 5.25 -3.95 1.37
C HIS A 426 6.56 -4.72 1.59
N GLY A 427 7.70 -4.09 1.32
CA GLY A 427 9.02 -4.65 1.61
C GLY A 427 10.15 -3.85 0.98
N GLU A 428 11.08 -3.42 1.82
CA GLU A 428 12.27 -2.61 1.48
C GLU A 428 13.15 -3.26 0.39
N ALA A 429 13.13 -4.60 0.30
CA ALA A 429 13.98 -5.36 -0.59
C ALA A 429 13.25 -5.96 -1.80
N LEU A 430 11.98 -5.63 -2.04
CA LEU A 430 11.22 -6.21 -3.16
C LEU A 430 11.71 -5.71 -4.52
N LEU A 431 11.70 -6.61 -5.51
CA LEU A 431 12.02 -6.28 -6.91
C LEU A 431 10.76 -5.99 -7.75
N LEU A 432 9.60 -6.53 -7.34
CA LEU A 432 8.32 -6.34 -7.99
C LEU A 432 7.23 -6.06 -6.95
N PRO A 433 6.26 -5.18 -7.27
CA PRO A 433 5.14 -4.90 -6.39
C PRO A 433 4.18 -6.09 -6.27
N PRO A 434 3.63 -6.36 -5.08
CA PRO A 434 2.51 -7.28 -4.91
C PRO A 434 1.21 -6.62 -5.43
N VAL A 435 1.00 -6.64 -6.75
CA VAL A 435 -0.09 -5.93 -7.45
C VAL A 435 -1.46 -6.20 -6.87
N ARG A 436 -1.76 -7.45 -6.49
CA ARG A 436 -3.04 -7.80 -5.84
C ARG A 436 -3.28 -7.01 -4.55
N ARG A 437 -2.24 -6.88 -3.71
CA ARG A 437 -2.35 -6.17 -2.43
C ARG A 437 -2.57 -4.68 -2.64
N HIS A 438 -1.83 -4.09 -3.59
CA HIS A 438 -2.01 -2.68 -3.97
C HIS A 438 -3.39 -2.39 -4.58
N LEU A 439 -3.90 -3.30 -5.42
CA LEU A 439 -5.27 -3.23 -5.95
C LEU A 439 -6.30 -3.32 -4.82
N GLU A 440 -6.14 -4.26 -3.89
CA GLU A 440 -7.03 -4.40 -2.74
C GLU A 440 -7.03 -3.13 -1.88
N ASN A 441 -5.86 -2.60 -1.54
CA ASN A 441 -5.73 -1.35 -0.79
C ASN A 441 -6.39 -0.17 -1.54
N THR A 442 -6.23 -0.08 -2.87
CA THR A 442 -6.91 0.93 -3.69
C THR A 442 -8.44 0.79 -3.59
N LEU A 443 -8.97 -0.42 -3.77
CA LEU A 443 -10.41 -0.67 -3.65
C LEU A 443 -10.94 -0.35 -2.25
N ARG A 444 -10.19 -0.66 -1.20
CA ARG A 444 -10.54 -0.34 0.19
C ARG A 444 -10.60 1.16 0.42
N TRP A 445 -9.64 1.91 -0.13
CA TRP A 445 -9.65 3.37 -0.09
C TRP A 445 -10.87 3.95 -0.80
N LEU A 446 -11.28 3.39 -1.95
CA LEU A 446 -12.49 3.84 -2.63
C LEU A 446 -13.74 3.70 -1.76
N VAL A 447 -13.88 2.60 -1.02
CA VAL A 447 -14.99 2.41 -0.06
C VAL A 447 -14.90 3.39 1.10
N VAL A 448 -13.71 3.57 1.68
CA VAL A 448 -13.50 4.54 2.78
C VAL A 448 -13.87 5.95 2.32
N MET A 449 -13.44 6.36 1.13
CA MET A 449 -13.77 7.69 0.60
C MET A 449 -15.27 7.87 0.39
N GLN A 450 -15.99 6.83 0.00
CA GLN A 450 -17.44 6.85 -0.16
C GLN A 450 -18.16 6.98 1.20
N GLY A 451 -17.72 6.23 2.21
CA GLY A 451 -18.34 6.22 3.54
C GLY A 451 -17.99 7.44 4.38
N GLU A 452 -16.71 7.81 4.41
CA GLU A 452 -16.15 8.84 5.30
C GLU A 452 -16.09 10.23 4.66
N GLY A 453 -16.13 10.31 3.33
CA GLY A 453 -15.95 11.57 2.63
C GLY A 453 -17.04 12.60 2.92
N THR A 454 -18.27 12.17 3.21
CA THR A 454 -19.39 13.06 3.53
C THR A 454 -19.28 13.72 4.90
N ARG A 455 -18.37 13.25 5.77
CA ARG A 455 -18.13 13.88 7.08
C ARG A 455 -17.43 15.24 6.95
N PHE A 456 -16.61 15.41 5.91
CA PHE A 456 -15.88 16.66 5.66
C PHE A 456 -16.76 17.66 4.93
N SER A 457 -16.77 18.92 5.37
CA SER A 457 -17.64 19.96 4.77
C SER A 457 -17.38 20.18 3.28
N ASN A 458 -16.13 20.02 2.83
CA ASN A 458 -15.72 20.13 1.44
C ASN A 458 -15.41 18.77 0.79
N GLY A 459 -15.80 17.66 1.43
CA GLY A 459 -15.46 16.31 0.98
C GLY A 459 -13.98 15.98 1.09
N LEU A 460 -13.60 14.81 0.57
CA LEU A 460 -12.19 14.44 0.35
C LEU A 460 -11.73 14.90 -1.03
N GLN A 461 -10.58 15.56 -1.11
CA GLN A 461 -10.07 16.15 -2.36
C GLN A 461 -9.75 15.10 -3.42
N GLY A 462 -9.19 13.96 -3.00
CA GLY A 462 -8.87 12.86 -3.89
C GLY A 462 -7.91 11.85 -3.31
N LEU A 463 -7.45 10.94 -4.18
CA LEU A 463 -6.59 9.82 -3.86
C LEU A 463 -5.21 10.00 -4.52
N ALA A 464 -4.14 9.94 -3.73
CA ALA A 464 -2.78 9.81 -4.20
C ALA A 464 -2.37 8.32 -4.23
N LEU A 465 -1.83 7.85 -5.35
CA LEU A 465 -1.20 6.54 -5.47
C LEU A 465 0.30 6.70 -5.25
N THR A 466 0.77 6.36 -4.06
CA THR A 466 2.17 6.52 -3.66
C THR A 466 3.09 5.48 -4.31
N GLY A 467 4.31 5.89 -4.66
CA GLY A 467 5.27 5.06 -5.37
C GLY A 467 6.70 5.24 -4.86
N TRP A 468 6.96 4.87 -3.61
CA TRP A 468 8.23 5.09 -2.90
C TRP A 468 9.42 4.35 -3.52
N GLN A 469 10.55 5.02 -3.71
CA GLN A 469 11.72 4.45 -4.36
C GLN A 469 12.63 3.68 -3.38
N ARG A 470 12.60 4.07 -2.11
CA ARG A 470 13.25 3.45 -0.93
C ARG A 470 12.55 3.94 0.35
N TYR A 471 12.79 3.29 1.49
CA TYR A 471 12.10 3.60 2.75
C TYR A 471 12.72 4.80 3.48
N ASP A 472 14.04 4.91 3.38
CA ASP A 472 14.81 6.08 3.80
C ASP A 472 16.04 6.21 2.90
N HIS A 473 16.84 7.24 3.11
CA HIS A 473 17.99 7.55 2.26
C HIS A 473 19.20 6.61 2.42
N PHE A 474 19.18 5.75 3.44
CA PHE A 474 20.18 4.71 3.70
C PHE A 474 19.72 3.32 3.23
N ALA A 475 18.42 3.12 3.04
CA ALA A 475 17.85 1.89 2.53
C ALA A 475 18.18 1.67 1.04
N ILE A 476 18.19 0.41 0.63
CA ILE A 476 18.38 0.01 -0.78
C ILE A 476 17.14 0.36 -1.64
N LEU A 477 17.32 0.37 -2.96
CA LEU A 477 16.23 0.62 -3.91
C LEU A 477 15.19 -0.50 -3.89
N CYS A 478 13.90 -0.18 -3.82
CA CYS A 478 12.80 -1.14 -3.95
C CYS A 478 12.01 -0.92 -5.25
N GLU A 479 11.56 -2.02 -5.86
CA GLU A 479 10.52 -2.06 -6.90
C GLU A 479 10.65 -0.94 -7.96
N LEU A 480 11.72 -0.94 -8.76
CA LEU A 480 12.01 0.14 -9.73
C LEU A 480 10.77 0.57 -10.52
N LEU A 481 10.60 1.88 -10.75
CA LEU A 481 9.43 2.45 -11.44
C LEU A 481 8.96 1.69 -12.71
N PRO A 482 9.82 1.34 -13.69
CA PRO A 482 9.37 0.61 -14.89
C PRO A 482 8.82 -0.78 -14.57
N THR A 483 9.31 -1.42 -13.51
CA THR A 483 8.80 -2.73 -13.07
C THR A 483 7.46 -2.64 -12.37
N SER A 484 7.13 -1.45 -11.87
CA SER A 484 5.91 -1.15 -11.13
C SER A 484 4.79 -0.58 -11.99
N LEU A 485 5.04 -0.30 -13.27
CA LEU A 485 4.05 0.26 -14.20
C LEU A 485 2.78 -0.61 -14.34
N PRO A 486 2.84 -1.96 -14.36
CA PRO A 486 1.63 -2.78 -14.32
C PRO A 486 0.80 -2.57 -13.04
N SER A 487 1.46 -2.44 -11.88
CA SER A 487 0.78 -2.14 -10.61
C SER A 487 0.10 -0.78 -10.65
N LEU A 488 0.81 0.25 -11.14
CA LEU A 488 0.27 1.58 -11.34
C LEU A 488 -0.95 1.56 -12.27
N ALA A 489 -0.87 0.85 -13.40
CA ALA A 489 -1.98 0.77 -14.35
C ALA A 489 -3.24 0.15 -13.74
N VAL A 490 -3.07 -0.95 -12.99
CA VAL A 490 -4.15 -1.63 -12.29
C VAL A 490 -4.79 -0.71 -11.23
N CYS A 491 -3.98 -0.07 -10.39
CA CYS A 491 -4.49 0.79 -9.31
C CYS A 491 -5.11 2.08 -9.86
N LEU A 492 -4.45 2.75 -10.81
CA LEU A 492 -4.90 4.03 -11.36
C LEU A 492 -6.16 3.89 -12.22
N SER A 493 -6.24 2.87 -13.08
CA SER A 493 -7.46 2.60 -13.84
C SER A 493 -8.64 2.27 -12.93
N THR A 494 -8.38 1.58 -11.81
CA THR A 494 -9.41 1.27 -10.80
C THR A 494 -9.88 2.55 -10.09
N ALA A 495 -8.93 3.37 -9.63
CA ALA A 495 -9.23 4.65 -9.00
C ALA A 495 -9.99 5.58 -9.96
N SER A 496 -9.64 5.60 -11.25
CA SER A 496 -10.31 6.43 -12.26
C SER A 496 -11.76 6.04 -12.51
N ARG A 497 -12.14 4.79 -12.25
CA ARG A 497 -13.51 4.30 -12.44
C ARG A 497 -14.33 4.24 -11.16
N GLY A 498 -13.65 4.23 -9.99
CA GLY A 498 -14.29 3.97 -8.70
C GLY A 498 -14.54 2.49 -8.44
N TYR A 499 -14.16 1.59 -9.34
CA TYR A 499 -14.24 0.13 -9.21
C TYR A 499 -13.28 -0.54 -10.22
N PHE A 500 -13.00 -1.83 -10.05
CA PHE A 500 -12.17 -2.57 -11.00
C PHE A 500 -13.01 -3.01 -12.22
N ASP A 501 -12.64 -2.57 -13.43
CA ASP A 501 -13.35 -2.95 -14.66
C ASP A 501 -12.92 -4.33 -15.16
N VAL A 502 -13.84 -5.31 -15.08
CA VAL A 502 -13.60 -6.69 -15.50
C VAL A 502 -13.64 -6.87 -17.02
N ASN A 503 -14.17 -5.91 -17.79
CA ASN A 503 -14.26 -6.06 -19.24
C ASN A 503 -12.97 -5.56 -19.92
N PRO A 504 -12.20 -6.44 -20.61
CA PRO A 504 -10.93 -6.06 -21.22
C PRO A 504 -11.07 -5.04 -22.36
N LYS A 505 -12.24 -4.95 -22.99
CA LYS A 505 -12.49 -4.01 -24.10
C LYS A 505 -12.72 -2.58 -23.62
N THR A 506 -13.32 -2.43 -22.44
CA THR A 506 -13.57 -1.12 -21.83
C THR A 506 -12.43 -0.69 -20.92
N ASN A 507 -11.64 -1.64 -20.40
CA ASN A 507 -10.52 -1.37 -19.52
C ASN A 507 -9.31 -0.81 -20.29
N ALA A 508 -8.81 0.35 -19.88
CA ALA A 508 -7.70 1.04 -20.54
C ALA A 508 -6.32 0.40 -20.29
N ILE A 509 -6.20 -0.56 -19.38
CA ILE A 509 -4.90 -1.16 -19.00
C ILE A 509 -4.23 -1.83 -20.20
N LEU A 510 -4.94 -2.67 -20.95
CA LEU A 510 -4.35 -3.44 -22.05
C LEU A 510 -3.87 -2.53 -23.19
N SER A 511 -4.67 -1.52 -23.56
CA SER A 511 -4.29 -0.56 -24.59
C SER A 511 -3.14 0.34 -24.14
N SER A 512 -3.20 0.87 -22.91
CA SER A 512 -2.18 1.77 -22.36
C SER A 512 -0.83 1.09 -22.18
N LEU A 513 -0.81 -0.20 -21.85
CA LEU A 513 0.41 -0.98 -21.71
C LEU A 513 0.82 -1.71 -22.99
N THR A 514 0.07 -1.54 -24.09
CA THR A 514 0.29 -2.23 -25.37
C THR A 514 0.42 -3.74 -25.16
N CYS A 515 -0.56 -4.32 -24.48
CA CYS A 515 -0.66 -5.76 -24.25
C CYS A 515 -1.32 -6.46 -25.44
N PRO A 516 -0.91 -7.70 -25.77
CA PRO A 516 -1.62 -8.52 -26.75
C PRO A 516 -3.08 -8.76 -26.32
N GLU A 517 -3.99 -8.85 -27.29
CA GLU A 517 -5.39 -9.17 -26.99
C GLU A 517 -5.55 -10.57 -26.39
N PRO A 518 -6.50 -10.77 -25.45
CA PRO A 518 -6.76 -12.09 -24.89
C PRO A 518 -7.24 -13.06 -25.97
N THR A 519 -6.56 -14.20 -26.13
CA THR A 519 -6.83 -15.17 -27.21
C THR A 519 -8.01 -16.11 -26.93
N SER A 520 -8.59 -16.09 -25.73
CA SER A 520 -9.68 -16.99 -25.33
C SER A 520 -10.60 -16.36 -24.30
N GLU A 521 -11.91 -16.43 -24.51
CA GLU A 521 -12.92 -16.02 -23.53
C GLU A 521 -12.96 -16.94 -22.28
N ARG A 522 -12.36 -18.13 -22.36
CA ARG A 522 -12.36 -19.08 -21.24
C ARG A 522 -11.44 -18.65 -20.10
N HIS A 523 -10.35 -17.95 -20.40
CA HIS A 523 -9.38 -17.50 -19.39
C HIS A 523 -9.62 -16.04 -19.03
N ALA A 524 -9.38 -15.70 -17.76
CA ALA A 524 -9.41 -14.29 -17.37
C ALA A 524 -8.27 -13.55 -18.07
N TRP A 525 -8.52 -12.32 -18.53
CA TRP A 525 -7.47 -11.51 -19.19
C TRP A 525 -6.38 -11.05 -18.22
N ILE A 526 -6.67 -11.13 -16.91
CA ILE A 526 -5.72 -10.90 -15.82
C ILE A 526 -5.97 -11.93 -14.71
N GLU A 527 -4.89 -12.51 -14.19
CA GLU A 527 -4.96 -13.50 -13.10
C GLU A 527 -4.03 -13.06 -11.96
N LEU A 528 -4.62 -12.51 -10.90
CA LEU A 528 -3.93 -11.98 -9.72
C LEU A 528 -3.87 -12.98 -8.56
N HIS A 529 -4.12 -14.26 -8.80
CA HIS A 529 -3.86 -15.31 -7.81
C HIS A 529 -2.38 -15.29 -7.41
N LYS A 530 -2.06 -15.75 -6.19
CA LYS A 530 -0.72 -15.63 -5.58
C LYS A 530 0.38 -15.96 -6.61
N ASP A 531 1.21 -14.96 -6.91
CA ASP A 531 2.44 -15.01 -7.72
C ASP A 531 2.33 -15.41 -9.21
N SER A 532 1.14 -15.32 -9.84
CA SER A 532 0.99 -15.47 -11.32
C SER A 532 1.34 -14.21 -12.14
N MET A 533 1.83 -13.14 -11.48
CA MET A 533 2.24 -11.88 -12.13
C MET A 533 3.40 -12.04 -13.14
N LEU A 534 4.16 -13.13 -13.03
CA LEU A 534 5.26 -13.47 -13.94
C LEU A 534 4.81 -13.62 -15.39
N SER A 535 3.54 -13.95 -15.65
CA SER A 535 3.08 -14.27 -17.00
C SER A 535 2.27 -13.15 -17.67
N THR A 536 1.32 -12.52 -16.97
CA THR A 536 0.30 -11.67 -17.62
C THR A 536 0.88 -10.47 -18.34
N PHE A 537 1.69 -9.66 -17.67
CA PHE A 537 2.23 -8.42 -18.25
C PHE A 537 3.57 -8.61 -18.97
N SER A 538 4.15 -9.83 -18.95
CA SER A 538 5.44 -10.13 -19.58
C SER A 538 5.42 -9.94 -21.11
N ARG A 539 4.24 -10.09 -21.71
CA ARG A 539 4.00 -9.95 -23.16
C ARG A 539 3.66 -8.53 -23.59
N CYS A 540 3.43 -7.62 -22.65
CA CYS A 540 3.09 -6.23 -22.95
C CYS A 540 4.34 -5.43 -23.36
N MET A 541 4.13 -4.35 -24.11
CA MET A 541 5.18 -3.54 -24.74
C MET A 541 5.19 -2.08 -24.25
N PHE A 542 4.97 -1.88 -22.95
CA PHE A 542 5.05 -0.56 -22.32
C PHE A 542 6.49 -0.05 -22.17
N PRO A 543 6.70 1.27 -21.97
CA PRO A 543 8.02 1.84 -21.65
C PRO A 543 8.62 1.19 -20.40
N GLY A 544 9.78 0.55 -20.54
CA GLY A 544 10.43 -0.21 -19.46
C GLY A 544 10.05 -1.69 -19.38
N SER A 545 9.23 -2.22 -20.30
CA SER A 545 8.88 -3.66 -20.38
C SER A 545 10.09 -4.59 -20.52
N VAL A 546 11.18 -4.10 -21.13
CA VAL A 546 12.46 -4.85 -21.21
C VAL A 546 13.06 -5.03 -19.80
N ILE A 547 13.05 -3.99 -18.98
CA ILE A 547 13.49 -4.04 -17.57
C ILE A 547 12.57 -4.96 -16.77
N TYR A 548 11.25 -4.86 -16.97
CA TYR A 548 10.28 -5.76 -16.32
C TYR A 548 10.64 -7.23 -16.59
N ARG A 549 10.76 -7.64 -17.86
CA ARG A 549 11.16 -9.02 -18.23
C ARG A 549 12.53 -9.43 -17.69
N PHE A 550 13.48 -8.51 -17.70
CA PHE A 550 14.81 -8.74 -17.11
C PHE A 550 14.71 -9.04 -15.61
N VAL A 551 13.92 -8.28 -14.86
CA VAL A 551 13.70 -8.50 -13.43
C VAL A 551 12.97 -9.82 -13.16
N LEU A 552 11.99 -10.20 -13.98
CA LEU A 552 11.36 -11.53 -13.86
C LEU A 552 12.40 -12.65 -14.00
N ARG A 553 13.26 -12.57 -15.02
CA ARG A 553 14.34 -13.55 -15.23
C ARG A 553 15.35 -13.55 -14.09
N LEU A 554 15.72 -12.36 -13.60
CA LEU A 554 16.61 -12.20 -12.45
C LEU A 554 16.02 -12.89 -11.23
N MET A 555 14.76 -12.63 -10.88
CA MET A 555 14.11 -13.27 -9.74
C MET A 555 14.12 -14.79 -9.81
N THR A 556 13.81 -15.38 -10.98
CA THR A 556 13.89 -16.84 -11.17
C THR A 556 15.29 -17.38 -10.91
N LEU A 557 16.32 -16.75 -11.51
CA LEU A 557 17.72 -17.18 -11.33
C LEU A 557 18.22 -16.96 -9.90
N MET A 558 17.79 -15.89 -9.24
CA MET A 558 18.14 -15.62 -7.84
C MET A 558 17.55 -16.67 -6.91
N THR A 559 16.29 -17.06 -7.11
CA THR A 559 15.65 -18.13 -6.33
C THR A 559 16.38 -19.45 -6.53
N GLU A 560 16.64 -19.83 -7.79
CA GLU A 560 17.37 -21.05 -8.14
C GLU A 560 18.77 -21.08 -7.51
N ALA A 561 19.53 -19.98 -7.62
CA ALA A 561 20.86 -19.88 -7.04
C ALA A 561 20.85 -19.91 -5.50
N LYS A 562 19.87 -19.27 -4.86
CA LYS A 562 19.73 -19.33 -3.39
C LYS A 562 19.39 -20.73 -2.90
N GLU A 563 18.47 -21.42 -3.58
CA GLU A 563 18.13 -22.80 -3.26
C GLU A 563 19.33 -23.74 -3.44
N TYR A 564 20.10 -23.55 -4.50
CA TYR A 564 21.34 -24.26 -4.76
C TYR A 564 22.39 -24.02 -3.67
N ILE A 565 22.68 -22.75 -3.34
CA ILE A 565 23.66 -22.38 -2.30
C ILE A 565 23.25 -22.97 -0.94
N ASP A 566 21.98 -22.87 -0.58
CA ASP A 566 21.44 -23.44 0.67
C ASP A 566 21.54 -24.98 0.67
N GLU A 567 21.25 -25.62 -0.46
CA GLU A 567 21.43 -27.07 -0.59
C GLU A 567 22.89 -27.48 -0.36
N VAL A 568 23.83 -26.82 -1.03
CA VAL A 568 25.27 -27.15 -0.96
C VAL A 568 25.85 -26.89 0.43
N LYS A 569 25.53 -25.75 1.06
CA LYS A 569 26.16 -25.33 2.33
C LYS A 569 25.47 -25.84 3.58
N GLN A 570 24.15 -26.02 3.55
CA GLN A 570 23.35 -26.31 4.75
C GLN A 570 22.70 -27.69 4.72
N LYS A 571 22.21 -28.15 3.56
CA LYS A 571 21.48 -29.43 3.48
C LYS A 571 22.39 -30.63 3.19
N ARG A 572 23.58 -30.40 2.64
CA ARG A 572 24.53 -31.45 2.24
C ARG A 572 25.80 -31.38 3.11
N GLY A 573 26.31 -32.53 3.53
CA GLY A 573 27.35 -32.63 4.57
C GLY A 573 28.81 -32.53 4.10
N TRP A 574 29.07 -32.13 2.85
CA TRP A 574 30.41 -32.18 2.25
C TRP A 574 31.00 -30.81 1.87
N LEU A 575 30.23 -29.73 1.94
CA LEU A 575 30.70 -28.36 1.71
C LEU A 575 30.15 -27.36 2.74
N THR A 576 29.89 -27.83 3.95
CA THR A 576 29.47 -26.97 5.06
C THR A 576 30.63 -26.12 5.59
N ASP A 577 30.34 -25.09 6.38
CA ASP A 577 31.39 -24.29 7.01
C ASP A 577 32.33 -25.10 7.91
N TYR A 578 31.86 -26.24 8.46
CA TYR A 578 32.72 -27.18 9.17
C TYR A 578 33.77 -27.79 8.24
N ASN A 579 33.36 -28.27 7.06
CA ASN A 579 34.27 -28.84 6.07
C ASN A 579 35.32 -27.82 5.61
N ILE A 580 34.88 -26.57 5.41
CA ILE A 580 35.71 -25.46 4.97
C ILE A 580 36.74 -25.11 6.06
N ARG A 581 36.31 -24.88 7.30
CA ARG A 581 37.19 -24.49 8.42
C ARG A 581 38.28 -25.53 8.70
N HIS A 582 37.94 -26.82 8.64
CA HIS A 582 38.89 -27.89 8.91
C HIS A 582 39.64 -28.39 7.66
N ASN A 583 39.33 -27.85 6.48
CA ASN A 583 39.80 -28.34 5.19
C ASN A 583 39.64 -29.87 5.10
N PHE A 584 38.46 -30.36 5.47
CA PHE A 584 38.16 -31.79 5.68
C PHE A 584 36.88 -32.19 4.94
N THR A 585 37.04 -32.80 3.77
CA THR A 585 35.95 -33.34 2.94
C THR A 585 36.48 -34.29 1.86
N SER A 586 35.58 -35.01 1.20
CA SER A 586 35.88 -35.87 0.04
C SER A 586 35.80 -35.07 -1.25
N GLY A 587 36.89 -34.99 -2.02
CA GLY A 587 36.94 -34.24 -3.29
C GLY A 587 35.86 -34.67 -4.29
N THR A 588 35.59 -35.97 -4.42
CA THR A 588 34.53 -36.50 -5.30
C THR A 588 33.14 -36.00 -4.93
N ARG A 589 32.85 -35.85 -3.63
CA ARG A 589 31.55 -35.33 -3.16
C ARG A 589 31.44 -33.83 -3.38
N VAL A 590 32.56 -33.12 -3.33
CA VAL A 590 32.60 -31.70 -3.70
C VAL A 590 32.31 -31.52 -5.19
N ASP A 591 32.86 -32.37 -6.06
CA ASP A 591 32.55 -32.35 -7.50
C ASP A 591 31.06 -32.64 -7.75
N ASP A 592 30.47 -33.65 -7.10
CA ASP A 592 29.04 -33.95 -7.20
C ASP A 592 28.17 -32.73 -6.82
N LEU A 593 28.56 -31.99 -5.77
CA LEU A 593 27.80 -30.83 -5.29
C LEU A 593 27.96 -29.58 -6.17
N LEU A 594 29.12 -29.41 -6.80
CA LEU A 594 29.44 -28.24 -7.62
C LEU A 594 29.06 -28.40 -9.10
N GLY A 595 28.40 -29.50 -9.47
CA GLY A 595 28.01 -29.77 -10.86
C GLY A 595 27.16 -28.69 -11.52
N ASP A 596 26.26 -28.05 -10.76
CA ASP A 596 25.37 -26.98 -11.25
C ASP A 596 25.96 -25.56 -11.12
N ASP A 597 27.04 -25.38 -10.37
CA ASP A 597 27.61 -24.06 -10.04
C ASP A 597 28.00 -23.29 -11.30
N TYR A 598 28.72 -23.94 -12.22
CA TYR A 598 29.19 -23.34 -13.48
C TYR A 598 28.03 -22.81 -14.34
N ARG A 599 26.91 -23.54 -14.40
CA ARG A 599 25.73 -23.14 -15.18
C ARG A 599 25.07 -21.90 -14.59
N LEU A 600 24.90 -21.88 -13.27
CA LEU A 600 24.30 -20.75 -12.54
C LEU A 600 25.20 -19.52 -12.60
N LEU A 601 26.51 -19.70 -12.35
CA LEU A 601 27.51 -18.66 -12.40
C LEU A 601 27.55 -17.98 -13.77
N ASN A 602 27.56 -18.76 -14.86
CA ASN A 602 27.50 -18.20 -16.21
C ASN A 602 26.19 -17.47 -16.50
N SER A 603 25.06 -18.04 -16.07
CA SER A 603 23.74 -17.44 -16.29
C SER A 603 23.62 -16.08 -15.60
N ILE A 604 24.05 -15.99 -14.33
CA ILE A 604 24.05 -14.76 -13.54
C ILE A 604 25.08 -13.76 -14.06
N THR A 605 26.28 -14.22 -14.44
CA THR A 605 27.32 -13.36 -15.03
C THR A 605 26.82 -12.70 -16.31
N ASN A 606 26.16 -13.45 -17.20
CA ASN A 606 25.60 -12.91 -18.43
C ASN A 606 24.47 -11.92 -18.16
N LEU A 607 23.64 -12.20 -17.14
CA LEU A 607 22.59 -11.27 -16.72
C LEU A 607 23.19 -9.97 -16.17
N ALA A 608 24.22 -10.05 -15.32
CA ALA A 608 24.95 -8.90 -14.79
C ALA A 608 25.55 -8.02 -15.89
N ARG A 609 26.20 -8.64 -16.90
CA ARG A 609 26.78 -7.93 -18.05
C ARG A 609 25.74 -7.14 -18.85
N ASN A 610 24.53 -7.69 -18.99
CA ASN A 610 23.46 -7.05 -19.77
C ASN A 610 22.64 -6.02 -18.95
N ALA A 611 22.71 -6.09 -17.62
CA ALA A 611 21.90 -5.27 -16.71
C ALA A 611 22.03 -3.77 -17.01
N ALA A 612 23.25 -3.24 -17.10
CA ALA A 612 23.49 -1.81 -17.33
C ALA A 612 22.87 -1.35 -18.66
N SER A 613 23.04 -2.12 -19.74
CA SER A 613 22.47 -1.79 -21.05
C SER A 613 20.94 -1.82 -21.05
N THR A 614 20.35 -2.73 -20.26
CA THR A 614 18.90 -2.88 -20.13
C THR A 614 18.28 -1.75 -19.32
N LEU A 615 18.95 -1.33 -18.24
CA LEU A 615 18.49 -0.23 -17.38
C LEU A 615 18.71 1.14 -18.01
N ALA A 616 19.66 1.27 -18.95
CA ALA A 616 20.04 2.54 -19.56
C ALA A 616 18.92 3.27 -20.33
N ASP A 617 17.83 2.59 -20.74
CA ASP A 617 16.68 3.28 -21.36
C ASP A 617 15.92 4.16 -20.35
N VAL A 618 16.00 3.82 -19.06
CA VAL A 618 15.23 4.48 -18.00
C VAL A 618 16.14 5.21 -17.02
N TYR A 619 17.32 4.68 -16.74
CA TYR A 619 18.19 5.16 -15.68
C TYR A 619 19.59 5.51 -16.17
N ASP A 620 20.32 6.28 -15.37
CA ASP A 620 21.72 6.56 -15.58
C ASP A 620 22.62 5.37 -15.15
N HIS A 621 23.93 5.54 -15.32
CA HIS A 621 24.89 4.52 -14.96
C HIS A 621 25.09 4.38 -13.45
N TRP A 622 24.82 5.42 -12.65
CA TRP A 622 24.90 5.39 -11.19
C TRP A 622 23.82 4.48 -10.60
N THR A 623 22.56 4.72 -10.97
CA THR A 623 21.42 3.89 -10.57
C THR A 623 21.60 2.44 -11.05
N SER A 624 22.09 2.27 -12.28
CA SER A 624 22.36 0.93 -12.83
C SER A 624 23.45 0.21 -12.03
N GLY A 625 24.51 0.91 -11.64
CA GLY A 625 25.59 0.38 -10.81
C GLY A 625 25.10 -0.04 -9.43
N GLU A 626 24.37 0.84 -8.74
CA GLU A 626 23.76 0.57 -7.43
C GLU A 626 22.85 -0.67 -7.50
N PHE A 627 21.98 -0.75 -8.51
CA PHE A 627 21.10 -1.91 -8.69
C PHE A 627 21.89 -3.21 -8.88
N ILE A 628 22.93 -3.21 -9.70
CA ILE A 628 23.76 -4.40 -9.96
C ILE A 628 24.48 -4.83 -8.68
N GLU A 629 25.06 -3.88 -7.95
CA GLU A 629 25.78 -4.11 -6.69
C GLU A 629 24.85 -4.66 -5.61
N GLN A 630 23.65 -4.12 -5.47
CA GLN A 630 22.69 -4.55 -4.45
C GLN A 630 22.04 -5.90 -4.80
N ARG A 631 21.69 -6.13 -6.08
CA ARG A 631 20.77 -7.22 -6.47
C ARG A 631 21.44 -8.42 -7.12
N ILE A 632 22.55 -8.21 -7.83
CA ILE A 632 23.16 -9.26 -8.67
C ILE A 632 24.52 -9.69 -8.10
N TYR A 633 25.34 -8.71 -7.69
CA TYR A 633 26.69 -8.96 -7.22
C TYR A 633 26.79 -9.93 -6.02
N PRO A 634 25.92 -9.89 -4.99
CA PRO A 634 26.08 -10.75 -3.82
C PRO A 634 25.99 -12.24 -4.16
N ILE A 635 25.05 -12.62 -5.06
CA ILE A 635 24.90 -14.01 -5.50
C ILE A 635 26.05 -14.39 -6.43
N LEU A 636 26.46 -13.49 -7.32
CA LEU A 636 27.61 -13.70 -8.19
C LEU A 636 28.89 -13.96 -7.39
N ALA A 637 29.11 -13.17 -6.34
CA ALA A 637 30.27 -13.30 -5.45
C ALA A 637 30.23 -14.62 -4.67
N GLU A 638 29.07 -15.04 -4.20
CA GLU A 638 28.94 -16.29 -3.45
C GLU A 638 29.15 -17.52 -4.33
N LEU A 639 28.64 -17.55 -5.57
CA LEU A 639 28.90 -18.65 -6.50
C LEU A 639 30.39 -18.75 -6.85
N LYS A 640 31.05 -17.63 -7.16
CA LYS A 640 32.52 -17.61 -7.36
C LYS A 640 33.29 -18.07 -6.12
N ASN A 641 32.79 -17.74 -4.93
CA ASN A 641 33.39 -18.18 -3.68
C ASN A 641 33.25 -19.70 -3.50
N LEU A 642 32.10 -20.28 -3.83
CA LEU A 642 31.87 -21.73 -3.81
C LEU A 642 32.80 -22.46 -4.78
N GLU A 643 32.94 -21.97 -6.02
CA GLU A 643 33.87 -22.51 -7.01
C GLU A 643 35.31 -22.56 -6.44
N ARG A 644 35.81 -21.42 -5.93
CA ARG A 644 37.15 -21.28 -5.35
C ARG A 644 37.36 -22.20 -4.14
N ILE A 645 36.39 -22.27 -3.23
CA ILE A 645 36.45 -23.13 -2.04
C ILE A 645 36.48 -24.60 -2.46
N GLY A 646 35.64 -24.97 -3.42
CA GLY A 646 35.58 -26.31 -3.99
C GLY A 646 36.91 -26.74 -4.58
N GLU A 647 37.51 -25.91 -5.43
CA GLU A 647 38.85 -26.18 -5.98
C GLU A 647 39.92 -26.34 -4.90
N GLY A 648 39.88 -25.50 -3.86
CA GLY A 648 40.80 -25.59 -2.72
C GLY A 648 40.70 -26.94 -1.98
N LEU A 649 39.48 -27.36 -1.66
CA LEU A 649 39.22 -28.61 -0.94
C LEU A 649 39.60 -29.85 -1.76
N LYS A 650 39.41 -29.80 -3.08
CA LYS A 650 39.76 -30.90 -4.00
C LYS A 650 41.26 -31.15 -4.17
N LYS A 651 42.10 -30.13 -3.90
CA LYS A 651 43.56 -30.24 -3.97
C LYS A 651 44.12 -31.15 -2.87
N ARG A 652 43.42 -31.26 -1.73
CA ARG A 652 43.87 -32.09 -0.61
C ARG A 652 43.78 -33.58 -0.95
N LYS A 653 44.89 -34.31 -0.77
CA LYS A 653 44.98 -35.76 -1.02
C LYS A 653 45.14 -36.61 0.25
N THR A 654 45.46 -35.97 1.38
CA THR A 654 45.63 -36.63 2.68
C THR A 654 44.87 -35.86 3.75
N TRP A 655 44.28 -36.54 4.73
CA TRP A 655 43.46 -35.94 5.78
C TRP A 655 43.96 -36.34 7.17
N PRO A 656 43.87 -35.45 8.17
CA PRO A 656 44.29 -35.76 9.53
C PRO A 656 43.38 -36.81 10.16
N GLN A 657 43.93 -37.57 11.12
CA GLN A 657 43.14 -38.45 11.97
C GLN A 657 42.19 -37.61 12.84
N ARG A 658 41.02 -38.17 13.16
CA ARG A 658 40.09 -37.57 14.13
C ARG A 658 40.51 -37.89 15.57
N PRO A 659 40.13 -37.06 16.56
CA PRO A 659 39.31 -35.85 16.46
C PRO A 659 40.04 -34.67 15.80
N LEU A 660 39.29 -33.77 15.17
CA LEU A 660 39.85 -32.54 14.61
C LEU A 660 39.96 -31.49 15.73
N PRO A 661 40.96 -30.58 15.70
CA PRO A 661 41.14 -29.59 16.76
C PRO A 661 39.89 -28.72 16.98
N TYR A 662 39.62 -28.36 18.23
CA TYR A 662 38.58 -27.39 18.57
C TYR A 662 38.83 -26.04 17.92
N LEU A 663 37.75 -25.30 17.66
CA LEU A 663 37.85 -23.93 17.14
C LEU A 663 38.20 -22.99 18.28
N LYS A 664 39.12 -22.03 18.07
CA LYS A 664 39.48 -21.02 19.08
C LYS A 664 38.27 -20.35 19.77
N PRO A 665 37.16 -20.01 19.09
CA PRO A 665 35.98 -19.45 19.75
C PRO A 665 35.33 -20.34 20.81
N PHE A 666 35.63 -21.65 20.86
CA PHE A 666 35.11 -22.55 21.89
C PHE A 666 35.70 -22.24 23.27
N GLU A 667 36.89 -21.64 23.33
CA GLU A 667 37.51 -21.17 24.58
C GLU A 667 36.61 -20.15 25.30
N ALA A 668 35.99 -19.23 24.54
CA ALA A 668 35.06 -18.25 25.09
C ALA A 668 33.75 -18.87 25.61
N LEU A 669 33.43 -20.09 25.17
CA LEU A 669 32.28 -20.87 25.64
C LEU A 669 32.65 -21.83 26.77
N GLY A 670 33.93 -21.85 27.18
CA GLY A 670 34.45 -22.80 28.16
C GLY A 670 34.45 -24.25 27.68
N ILE A 671 34.49 -24.49 26.36
CA ILE A 671 34.56 -25.83 25.78
C ILE A 671 36.03 -26.11 25.42
N ASP A 672 36.63 -27.07 26.11
CA ASP A 672 37.99 -27.55 25.88
C ASP A 672 38.05 -29.10 25.85
N GLU A 673 39.25 -29.69 25.88
CA GLU A 673 39.42 -31.15 25.91
C GLU A 673 39.03 -31.79 27.25
N LYS A 674 38.85 -31.00 28.31
CA LYS A 674 38.57 -31.46 29.67
C LYS A 674 37.10 -31.34 30.06
N THR A 675 36.36 -30.44 29.41
CA THR A 675 34.90 -30.31 29.48
C THR A 675 34.20 -31.27 28.53
#